data_AF-A0A3L7MS74-F1
#
_entry.id   AF-A0A3L7MS74-F1
#
_cell.length_a   1.000
_cell.length_b   1.000
_cell.length_c   1.000
_cell.angle_alpha   90.00
_cell.angle_beta   90.00
_cell.angle_gamma   90.00
#
_symmetry.space_group_name_H-M   'P 1'
#
loop_
_entity.id
_entity.type
_entity.pdbx_description
1 polymer ?
#
loop_
_entity_poly.entity_id
_entity_poly.type
_entity_poly.pdbx_seq_one_letter_code
_entity_poly.pdbx_strand_id
1 'polypeptide(L)'
;MGQSPQSFMDPAARVLGYLNFSSGAFDPMVWRAVSDLYAAVEPEDEKAASASCVAENLLNRLTKLESSEPAFRDSSQARAVISILFTHFLPAYAMHHADLLEHQPAGSIERPFFIAAAAQAILSSGGPWNETGVVIEQAIAKFDDYVGWRPIAILENGRLSEPYPKEKVRPIPLFEAGAGVAHGRYAKLVSGALEILFSAPVGLLEQADFDLSLVEELAIDPRAFDFLHPAASRPNYLFGLWDPTRIDGHGHYRRLVVQQATLDGILSWPMEAPVGVDGQRPSHQELQREASAVLAGVMLMAAGLSGRGPGAARASIGLADLLPKIASYRDEFYQWHLTQLEPNHQARLAEETRKLRQPFGGVRRHINSLLAARRAVQVESVGLISVLARLGRSESAERLSRNVPAASARMASRLTSQVVSAHRLAAKRDAAGALERLNTAVDLLFRAVGCGAMVDPWNILGLAGQFPLHEPGGESLPDPRVEDLVLLVGSILHGYAEVWRVARLKPDEHLAGLAAESLEQFAVWWDRHATTTVSGVPHVSGRETLDSAREVIESLERRRACAPAVPPPGFWRSEVASFSSPRSHAQAAESLLNEGDLDGAMGLLVHWASLLEGEAIERSGSVWLAMASRWMSLSLADSTDTSAARTRRFL
;
A
#
# COMPACT_ATOMS: atom_id res chain seq x y z
N MET A 1 -4.08 63.40 10.52
CA MET A 1 -4.80 62.50 9.58
C MET A 1 -4.02 61.20 9.53
N GLY A 2 -4.34 60.28 10.44
CA GLY A 2 -3.73 58.96 10.50
C GLY A 2 -4.81 57.92 10.26
N GLN A 3 -4.72 57.22 9.13
CA GLN A 3 -5.49 56.01 8.88
C GLN A 3 -4.51 54.91 8.52
N SER A 4 -4.18 54.09 9.51
CA SER A 4 -4.21 52.63 9.42
C SER A 4 -3.94 52.06 10.81
N PRO A 5 -4.83 51.19 11.27
CA PRO A 5 -4.41 49.85 11.65
C PRO A 5 -5.09 48.86 10.70
N GLN A 6 -4.28 47.99 10.12
CA GLN A 6 -4.71 46.87 9.28
C GLN A 6 -5.88 46.14 9.93
N SER A 7 -7.06 46.19 9.31
CA SER A 7 -8.16 45.30 9.62
C SER A 7 -7.67 43.88 9.41
N PHE A 8 -7.55 43.09 10.49
CA PHE A 8 -7.44 41.65 10.36
C PHE A 8 -8.72 41.17 9.67
N MET A 9 -8.65 41.02 8.34
CA MET A 9 -9.74 40.49 7.54
C MET A 9 -10.18 39.17 8.13
N ASP A 10 -11.47 39.09 8.49
CA ASP A 10 -12.18 37.89 8.88
C ASP A 10 -11.75 36.68 7.99
N PRO A 11 -11.08 35.65 8.57
CA PRO A 11 -10.57 34.52 7.81
C PRO A 11 -11.65 33.83 6.98
N ALA A 12 -12.87 33.71 7.50
CA ALA A 12 -13.99 33.10 6.78
C ALA A 12 -14.37 33.92 5.54
N ALA A 13 -14.45 35.26 5.67
CA ALA A 13 -14.75 36.13 4.54
C ALA A 13 -13.68 36.05 3.43
N ARG A 14 -12.40 35.93 3.80
CA ARG A 14 -11.32 35.74 2.82
C ARG A 14 -11.45 34.42 2.07
N VAL A 15 -11.66 33.32 2.79
CA VAL A 15 -11.87 32.00 2.17
C VAL A 15 -13.08 32.03 1.26
N LEU A 16 -14.21 32.59 1.71
CA LEU A 16 -15.43 32.71 0.89
C LEU A 16 -15.22 33.55 -0.36
N GLY A 17 -14.46 34.66 -0.27
CA GLY A 17 -14.12 35.47 -1.44
C GLY A 17 -13.31 34.67 -2.46
N TYR A 18 -12.33 33.91 -2.01
CA TYR A 18 -11.56 33.01 -2.88
C TYR A 18 -12.45 31.95 -3.53
N LEU A 19 -13.29 31.26 -2.75
CA LEU A 19 -14.19 30.25 -3.29
C LEU A 19 -15.19 30.83 -4.31
N ASN A 20 -15.58 32.10 -4.16
CA ASN A 20 -16.56 32.72 -5.05
C ASN A 20 -15.98 33.29 -6.35
N PHE A 21 -14.72 33.74 -6.35
CA PHE A 21 -14.17 34.52 -7.47
C PHE A 21 -12.90 33.92 -8.10
N SER A 22 -12.25 32.96 -7.44
CA SER A 22 -11.03 32.34 -7.96
C SER A 22 -11.35 31.23 -8.96
N SER A 23 -10.41 30.99 -9.87
CA SER A 23 -10.35 29.82 -10.75
C SER A 23 -9.40 28.73 -10.24
N GLY A 24 -8.93 28.83 -8.98
CA GLY A 24 -8.03 27.84 -8.38
C GLY A 24 -6.54 28.20 -8.43
N ALA A 25 -6.19 29.49 -8.59
CA ALA A 25 -4.81 29.92 -8.43
C ALA A 25 -4.38 29.85 -6.95
N PHE A 26 -3.15 29.44 -6.66
CA PHE A 26 -2.64 29.41 -5.28
C PHE A 26 -2.62 30.81 -4.67
N ASP A 27 -3.20 30.95 -3.47
CA ASP A 27 -3.15 32.18 -2.66
C ASP A 27 -2.74 31.83 -1.22
N PRO A 28 -1.51 32.20 -0.80
CA PRO A 28 -1.00 31.86 0.53
C PRO A 28 -1.83 32.48 1.67
N MET A 29 -2.44 33.65 1.44
CA MET A 29 -3.26 34.32 2.45
C MET A 29 -4.58 33.60 2.68
N VAL A 30 -5.11 32.92 1.66
CA VAL A 30 -6.31 32.06 1.76
C VAL A 30 -5.97 30.77 2.51
N TRP A 31 -4.86 30.12 2.16
CA TRP A 31 -4.41 28.90 2.84
C TRP A 31 -4.18 29.14 4.34
N ARG A 32 -3.51 30.25 4.69
CA ARG A 32 -3.38 30.69 6.09
C ARG A 32 -4.74 30.93 6.75
N ALA A 33 -5.68 31.57 6.06
CA ALA A 33 -7.02 31.77 6.59
C ALA A 33 -7.78 30.46 6.84
N VAL A 34 -7.60 29.42 6.01
CA VAL A 34 -8.15 28.08 6.28
C VAL A 34 -7.52 27.49 7.54
N SER A 35 -6.22 27.64 7.73
CA SER A 35 -5.54 27.24 8.98
C SER A 35 -6.09 27.98 10.21
N ASP A 36 -6.34 29.28 10.10
CA ASP A 36 -6.93 30.08 11.19
C ASP A 36 -8.36 29.64 11.53
N LEU A 37 -9.16 29.20 10.54
CA LEU A 37 -10.49 28.62 10.77
C LEU A 37 -10.43 27.31 11.55
N TYR A 38 -9.45 26.45 11.24
CA TYR A 38 -9.21 25.24 12.03
C TYR A 38 -8.79 25.57 13.46
N ALA A 39 -7.86 26.51 13.64
CA ALA A 39 -7.44 26.95 14.97
C ALA A 39 -8.61 27.46 15.83
N ALA A 40 -9.63 28.06 15.21
CA ALA A 40 -10.84 28.52 15.91
C ALA A 40 -11.77 27.37 16.36
N VAL A 41 -11.84 26.24 15.64
CA VAL A 41 -12.73 25.11 16.00
C VAL A 41 -12.04 24.06 16.89
N GLU A 42 -10.71 23.99 16.84
CA GLU A 42 -9.85 23.09 17.62
C GLU A 42 -8.68 23.86 18.28
N PRO A 43 -8.95 24.68 19.31
CA PRO A 43 -7.92 25.49 19.98
C PRO A 43 -6.92 24.67 20.81
N GLU A 44 -7.30 23.46 21.23
CA GLU A 44 -6.48 22.59 22.08
C GLU A 44 -6.01 21.36 21.29
N ASP A 45 -6.97 20.52 20.87
CA ASP A 45 -6.69 19.23 20.21
C ASP A 45 -7.47 19.06 18.91
N GLU A 46 -6.88 18.32 17.98
CA GLU A 46 -7.50 17.93 16.71
C GLU A 46 -8.77 17.11 16.94
N LYS A 47 -9.83 17.39 16.17
CA LYS A 47 -11.12 16.69 16.29
C LYS A 47 -11.54 16.06 14.97
N ALA A 48 -12.15 14.88 15.05
CA ALA A 48 -12.67 14.17 13.87
C ALA A 48 -13.69 14.99 13.06
N ALA A 49 -14.46 15.85 13.73
CA ALA A 49 -15.51 16.68 13.13
C ALA A 49 -15.04 18.07 12.67
N SER A 50 -13.73 18.41 12.77
CA SER A 50 -13.24 19.77 12.51
C SER A 50 -13.58 20.29 11.12
N ALA A 51 -13.45 19.45 10.07
CA ALA A 51 -13.82 19.82 8.71
C ALA A 51 -15.30 20.21 8.58
N SER A 52 -16.20 19.45 9.22
CA SER A 52 -17.63 19.75 9.24
C SER A 52 -17.93 21.06 9.97
N CYS A 53 -17.29 21.30 11.12
CA CYS A 53 -17.45 22.57 11.85
C CYS A 53 -16.95 23.78 11.04
N VAL A 54 -15.85 23.62 10.29
CA VAL A 54 -15.35 24.65 9.37
C VAL A 54 -16.34 24.89 8.24
N ALA A 55 -16.93 23.85 7.66
CA ALA A 55 -17.96 23.98 6.63
C ALA A 55 -19.20 24.74 7.13
N GLU A 56 -19.70 24.39 8.32
CA GLU A 56 -20.82 25.09 8.98
C GLU A 56 -20.50 26.57 9.23
N ASN A 57 -19.30 26.86 9.72
CA ASN A 57 -18.84 28.24 9.94
C ASN A 57 -18.78 29.03 8.63
N LEU A 58 -18.28 28.44 7.54
CA LEU A 58 -18.25 29.06 6.22
C LEU A 58 -19.66 29.33 5.68
N LEU A 59 -20.59 28.37 5.76
CA LEU A 59 -21.97 28.53 5.28
C LEU A 59 -22.74 29.59 6.09
N ASN A 60 -22.60 29.58 7.41
CA ASN A 60 -23.19 30.58 8.29
C ASN A 60 -22.65 31.98 7.99
N ARG A 61 -21.34 32.08 7.72
CA ARG A 61 -20.73 33.35 7.38
C ARG A 61 -21.14 33.83 5.99
N LEU A 62 -21.23 32.94 5.01
CA LEU A 62 -21.67 33.26 3.66
C LEU A 62 -23.08 33.88 3.65
N THR A 63 -24.00 33.29 4.42
CA THR A 63 -25.37 33.82 4.56
C THR A 63 -25.38 35.24 5.12
N LYS A 64 -24.50 35.56 6.07
CA LYS A 64 -24.35 36.93 6.58
C LYS A 64 -23.81 37.87 5.49
N LEU A 65 -22.76 37.45 4.77
CA LEU A 65 -22.13 38.26 3.72
C LEU A 65 -23.06 38.57 2.56
N GLU A 66 -23.93 37.65 2.15
CA GLU A 66 -24.94 37.92 1.10
C GLU A 66 -25.89 39.05 1.47
N SER A 67 -26.24 39.17 2.76
CA SER A 67 -27.14 40.21 3.24
C SER A 67 -26.45 41.57 3.45
N SER A 68 -25.13 41.58 3.65
CA SER A 68 -24.39 42.78 4.07
C SER A 68 -23.41 43.32 3.03
N GLU A 69 -22.88 42.48 2.14
CA GLU A 69 -21.78 42.81 1.22
C GLU A 69 -22.22 42.66 -0.24
N PRO A 70 -22.25 43.75 -1.04
CA PRO A 70 -22.67 43.70 -2.45
C PRO A 70 -21.88 42.73 -3.32
N ALA A 71 -20.59 42.51 -3.01
CA ALA A 71 -19.74 41.57 -3.74
C ALA A 71 -20.29 40.13 -3.67
N PHE A 72 -20.92 39.75 -2.56
CA PHE A 72 -21.48 38.41 -2.34
C PHE A 72 -22.93 38.27 -2.78
N ARG A 73 -23.48 39.22 -3.53
CA ARG A 73 -24.87 39.15 -4.02
C ARG A 73 -25.14 37.89 -4.85
N ASP A 74 -24.16 37.47 -5.66
CA ASP A 74 -24.14 36.15 -6.28
C ASP A 74 -23.04 35.31 -5.62
N SER A 75 -23.46 34.35 -4.80
CA SER A 75 -22.57 33.42 -4.10
C SER A 75 -22.72 31.98 -4.61
N SER A 76 -23.36 31.80 -5.77
CA SER A 76 -23.67 30.48 -6.33
C SER A 76 -22.45 29.58 -6.44
N GLN A 77 -21.31 30.13 -6.88
CA GLN A 77 -20.04 29.41 -6.93
C GLN A 77 -19.55 29.01 -5.55
N ALA A 78 -19.45 29.93 -4.57
CA ALA A 78 -18.99 29.58 -3.23
C ALA A 78 -19.87 28.51 -2.57
N ARG A 79 -21.20 28.60 -2.70
CA ARG A 79 -22.14 27.58 -2.19
C ARG A 79 -21.90 26.22 -2.85
N ALA A 80 -21.78 26.20 -4.18
CA ALA A 80 -21.55 24.97 -4.92
C ALA A 80 -20.21 24.33 -4.53
N VAL A 81 -19.11 25.10 -4.47
CA VAL A 81 -17.78 24.58 -4.13
C VAL A 81 -17.73 24.07 -2.68
N ILE A 82 -18.34 24.76 -1.71
CA ILE A 82 -18.43 24.27 -0.33
C ILE A 82 -19.20 22.95 -0.28
N SER A 83 -20.34 22.87 -0.98
CA SER A 83 -21.14 21.64 -1.03
C SER A 83 -20.38 20.49 -1.70
N ILE A 84 -19.73 20.73 -2.83
CA ILE A 84 -18.91 19.73 -3.53
C ILE A 84 -17.80 19.26 -2.60
N LEU A 85 -17.03 20.18 -2.02
CA LEU A 85 -15.87 19.85 -1.18
C LEU A 85 -16.27 18.99 0.02
N PHE A 86 -17.15 19.49 0.88
CA PHE A 86 -17.41 18.85 2.17
C PHE A 86 -18.44 17.71 2.11
N THR A 87 -19.39 17.73 1.16
CA THR A 87 -20.46 16.73 1.08
C THR A 87 -20.17 15.62 0.08
N HIS A 88 -19.35 15.87 -0.95
CA HIS A 88 -19.16 14.92 -2.04
C HIS A 88 -17.70 14.51 -2.26
N PHE A 89 -16.77 15.48 -2.35
CA PHE A 89 -15.35 15.23 -2.62
C PHE A 89 -14.68 14.48 -1.47
N LEU A 90 -14.80 14.94 -0.21
CA LEU A 90 -14.14 14.26 0.92
C LEU A 90 -14.62 12.80 1.09
N PRO A 91 -15.93 12.48 1.05
CA PRO A 91 -16.38 11.08 1.04
C PRO A 91 -15.90 10.28 -0.19
N ALA A 92 -15.89 10.89 -1.37
CA ALA A 92 -15.40 10.24 -2.58
C ALA A 92 -13.90 9.95 -2.52
N TYR A 93 -13.10 10.86 -1.96
CA TYR A 93 -11.66 10.67 -1.72
C TYR A 93 -11.41 9.53 -0.73
N ALA A 94 -12.14 9.51 0.38
CA ALA A 94 -12.08 8.42 1.36
C ALA A 94 -12.46 7.06 0.74
N MET A 95 -13.46 7.03 -0.14
CA MET A 95 -13.84 5.82 -0.87
C MET A 95 -12.82 5.41 -1.94
N HIS A 96 -12.24 6.39 -2.65
CA HIS A 96 -11.20 6.16 -3.65
C HIS A 96 -9.98 5.47 -3.02
N HIS A 97 -9.60 5.91 -1.82
CA HIS A 97 -8.46 5.44 -1.03
C HIS A 97 -8.84 4.48 0.11
N ALA A 98 -10.02 3.87 0.08
CA ALA A 98 -10.53 3.05 1.18
C ALA A 98 -9.63 1.87 1.54
N ASP A 99 -8.95 1.28 0.56
CA ASP A 99 -7.99 0.18 0.78
C ASP A 99 -6.65 0.71 1.35
N LEU A 100 -6.12 1.77 0.75
CA LEU A 100 -4.79 2.31 1.01
C LEU A 100 -4.71 3.05 2.37
N LEU A 101 -5.73 3.85 2.66
CA LEU A 101 -5.81 4.74 3.81
C LEU A 101 -6.76 4.23 4.91
N GLU A 102 -7.19 2.97 4.86
CA GLU A 102 -8.11 2.34 5.86
C GLU A 102 -7.66 2.55 7.32
N HIS A 103 -6.34 2.61 7.54
CA HIS A 103 -5.74 2.75 8.87
C HIS A 103 -5.82 4.18 9.44
N GLN A 104 -6.14 5.17 8.62
CA GLN A 104 -6.19 6.56 9.05
C GLN A 104 -7.43 6.82 9.92
N PRO A 105 -7.27 7.42 11.11
CA PRO A 105 -8.40 7.81 11.94
C PRO A 105 -9.28 8.87 11.24
N ALA A 106 -10.56 8.91 11.58
CA ALA A 106 -11.46 9.96 11.08
C ALA A 106 -10.93 11.37 11.43
N GLY A 107 -10.91 12.28 10.45
CA GLY A 107 -10.43 13.67 10.61
C GLY A 107 -8.91 13.84 10.56
N SER A 108 -8.15 12.76 10.39
CA SER A 108 -6.69 12.83 10.31
C SER A 108 -6.17 13.29 8.94
N ILE A 109 -6.97 13.11 7.88
CA ILE A 109 -6.62 13.52 6.51
C ILE A 109 -7.14 14.93 6.23
N GLU A 110 -8.36 15.23 6.68
CA GLU A 110 -9.10 16.48 6.43
C GLU A 110 -8.54 17.66 7.25
N ARG A 111 -7.24 17.93 7.08
CA ARG A 111 -6.46 18.96 7.75
C ARG A 111 -6.43 20.27 6.93
N PRO A 112 -6.06 21.42 7.52
CA PRO A 112 -6.37 22.73 6.92
C PRO A 112 -5.82 22.91 5.50
N PHE A 113 -4.55 22.59 5.27
CA PHE A 113 -3.94 22.74 3.95
C PHE A 113 -4.36 21.64 2.96
N PHE A 114 -4.77 20.47 3.44
CA PHE A 114 -5.43 19.46 2.60
C PHE A 114 -6.77 19.98 2.07
N ILE A 115 -7.57 20.63 2.93
CA ILE A 115 -8.84 21.28 2.52
C ILE A 115 -8.59 22.43 1.54
N ALA A 116 -7.57 23.25 1.76
CA ALA A 116 -7.22 24.33 0.85
C ALA A 116 -6.80 23.81 -0.54
N ALA A 117 -5.97 22.76 -0.57
CA ALA A 117 -5.57 22.09 -1.80
C ALA A 117 -6.77 21.43 -2.51
N ALA A 118 -7.68 20.81 -1.77
CA ALA A 118 -8.89 20.18 -2.35
C ALA A 118 -9.83 21.23 -2.95
N ALA A 119 -10.03 22.36 -2.26
CA ALA A 119 -10.77 23.50 -2.80
C ALA A 119 -10.13 24.04 -4.09
N GLN A 120 -8.79 24.12 -4.12
CA GLN A 120 -8.04 24.53 -5.31
C GLN A 120 -8.25 23.55 -6.49
N ALA A 121 -8.18 22.24 -6.23
CA ALA A 121 -8.39 21.21 -7.25
C ALA A 121 -9.81 21.27 -7.84
N ILE A 122 -10.83 21.45 -6.99
CA ILE A 122 -12.23 21.61 -7.42
C ILE A 122 -12.38 22.88 -8.28
N LEU A 123 -11.88 24.03 -7.82
CA LEU A 123 -11.96 25.28 -8.57
C LEU A 123 -11.25 25.19 -9.93
N SER A 124 -10.12 24.49 -9.98
CA SER A 124 -9.33 24.30 -11.20
C SER A 124 -9.96 23.34 -12.23
N SER A 125 -11.03 22.61 -11.86
CA SER A 125 -11.83 21.84 -12.82
C SER A 125 -12.77 22.73 -13.64
N GLY A 126 -13.08 23.93 -13.15
CA GLY A 126 -13.97 24.90 -13.82
C GLY A 126 -15.46 24.52 -13.75
N GLY A 127 -16.33 25.52 -13.85
CA GLY A 127 -17.78 25.32 -13.92
C GLY A 127 -18.25 24.79 -15.30
N PRO A 128 -19.50 24.32 -15.42
CA PRO A 128 -20.59 24.46 -14.43
C PRO A 128 -20.52 23.43 -13.29
N TRP A 129 -20.81 23.88 -12.08
CA TRP A 129 -20.71 23.09 -10.82
C TRP A 129 -21.88 22.12 -10.57
N ASN A 130 -22.68 21.84 -11.60
CA ASN A 130 -23.85 20.94 -11.54
C ASN A 130 -23.47 19.48 -11.87
N GLU A 131 -22.38 19.25 -12.58
CA GLU A 131 -21.86 17.92 -12.91
C GLU A 131 -20.92 17.40 -11.80
N THR A 132 -21.43 17.33 -10.57
CA THR A 132 -20.65 17.03 -9.37
C THR A 132 -19.78 15.78 -9.50
N GLY A 133 -20.27 14.71 -10.13
CA GLY A 133 -19.50 13.48 -10.34
C GLY A 133 -18.24 13.67 -11.20
N VAL A 134 -18.38 14.36 -12.34
CA VAL A 134 -17.27 14.66 -13.27
C VAL A 134 -16.24 15.57 -12.60
N VAL A 135 -16.70 16.61 -11.89
CA VAL A 135 -15.83 17.53 -11.16
C VAL A 135 -15.00 16.78 -10.11
N ILE A 136 -15.59 15.83 -9.39
CA ILE A 136 -14.90 15.04 -8.36
C ILE A 136 -13.85 14.12 -8.97
N GLU A 137 -14.21 13.37 -10.02
CA GLU A 137 -13.26 12.47 -10.70
C GLU A 137 -12.05 13.24 -11.23
N GLN A 138 -12.28 14.38 -11.89
CA GLN A 138 -11.21 15.24 -12.39
C GLN A 138 -10.39 15.88 -11.25
N ALA A 139 -11.04 16.29 -10.16
CA ALA A 139 -10.37 16.86 -9.01
C ALA A 139 -9.46 15.83 -8.35
N ILE A 140 -9.94 14.60 -8.07
CA ILE A 140 -9.14 13.52 -7.48
C ILE A 140 -7.94 13.19 -8.38
N ALA A 141 -8.16 13.03 -9.69
CA ALA A 141 -7.08 12.70 -10.63
C ALA A 141 -5.96 13.74 -10.68
N LYS A 142 -6.27 15.03 -10.45
CA LYS A 142 -5.27 16.11 -10.37
C LYS A 142 -4.67 16.25 -8.96
N PHE A 143 -5.45 15.93 -7.94
CA PHE A 143 -5.11 16.11 -6.54
C PHE A 143 -4.15 15.03 -6.04
N ASP A 144 -4.33 13.78 -6.49
CA ASP A 144 -3.43 12.66 -6.22
C ASP A 144 -2.17 12.74 -7.09
N ASP A 145 -1.18 13.48 -6.59
CA ASP A 145 0.02 13.84 -7.32
C ASP A 145 1.32 13.20 -6.77
N TYR A 146 1.24 12.33 -5.74
CA TYR A 146 2.42 11.72 -5.11
C TYR A 146 2.34 10.20 -4.99
N VAL A 147 3.42 9.50 -5.37
CA VAL A 147 3.52 8.03 -5.23
C VAL A 147 4.69 7.57 -4.33
N GLY A 148 5.64 8.46 -4.01
CA GLY A 148 6.87 8.12 -3.29
C GLY A 148 7.88 7.36 -4.16
N TRP A 149 8.72 6.52 -3.52
CA TRP A 149 9.70 5.71 -4.26
C TRP A 149 9.03 4.52 -4.93
N ARG A 150 8.73 4.66 -6.23
CA ARG A 150 8.09 3.65 -7.07
C ARG A 150 8.94 3.38 -8.32
N PRO A 151 9.79 2.33 -8.32
CA PRO A 151 10.51 1.92 -9.51
C PRO A 151 9.52 1.59 -10.64
N ILE A 152 9.75 2.11 -11.84
CA ILE A 152 8.86 1.92 -13.00
C ILE A 152 9.48 0.90 -13.95
N ALA A 153 8.72 -0.15 -14.26
CA ALA A 153 9.09 -1.12 -15.28
C ALA A 153 9.12 -0.47 -16.67
N ILE A 154 10.23 -0.65 -17.40
CA ILE A 154 10.34 -0.30 -18.83
C ILE A 154 10.14 -1.60 -19.62
N LEU A 155 9.08 -1.66 -20.42
CA LEU A 155 8.78 -2.84 -21.23
C LEU A 155 9.60 -2.83 -22.53
N GLU A 156 9.79 -4.00 -23.15
CA GLU A 156 10.58 -4.17 -24.38
C GLU A 156 10.09 -3.30 -25.56
N ASN A 157 8.80 -2.94 -25.57
CA ASN A 157 8.22 -2.03 -26.56
C ASN A 157 8.49 -0.54 -26.28
N GLY A 158 9.34 -0.23 -25.29
CA GLY A 158 9.68 1.13 -24.87
C GLY A 158 8.59 1.85 -24.08
N ARG A 159 7.48 1.18 -23.75
CA ARG A 159 6.44 1.76 -22.90
C ARG A 159 6.86 1.70 -21.43
N LEU A 160 6.75 2.84 -20.77
CA LEU A 160 6.87 2.94 -19.31
C LEU A 160 5.56 2.50 -18.67
N SER A 161 5.62 1.64 -17.66
CA SER A 161 4.46 1.41 -16.79
C SER A 161 4.20 2.69 -16.00
N GLU A 162 3.09 3.37 -16.23
CA GLU A 162 2.72 4.51 -15.38
C GLU A 162 2.17 4.00 -14.04
N PRO A 163 2.48 4.67 -12.91
CA PRO A 163 1.83 4.34 -11.64
C PRO A 163 0.31 4.38 -11.79
N TYR A 164 -0.37 3.38 -11.22
CA TYR A 164 -1.83 3.35 -11.27
C TYR A 164 -2.43 4.57 -10.56
N PRO A 165 -3.58 5.10 -11.01
CA PRO A 165 -4.18 6.28 -10.39
C PRO A 165 -4.38 6.15 -8.87
N LYS A 166 -4.78 4.95 -8.39
CA LYS A 166 -4.99 4.66 -6.97
C LYS A 166 -3.71 4.38 -6.16
N GLU A 167 -2.54 4.28 -6.81
CA GLU A 167 -1.24 4.27 -6.11
C GLU A 167 -0.85 5.67 -5.65
N LYS A 168 -1.30 6.70 -6.38
CA LYS A 168 -1.04 8.10 -6.07
C LYS A 168 -1.95 8.56 -4.95
N VAL A 169 -1.44 9.41 -4.08
CA VAL A 169 -2.19 10.07 -3.00
C VAL A 169 -1.82 11.54 -2.99
N ARG A 170 -2.65 12.40 -2.39
CA ARG A 170 -2.22 13.73 -1.97
C ARG A 170 -1.48 13.64 -0.63
N PRO A 171 -0.20 14.05 -0.54
CA PRO A 171 0.48 14.24 0.73
C PRO A 171 -0.24 15.30 1.57
N ILE A 172 -0.30 15.13 2.90
CA ILE A 172 -0.96 16.11 3.76
C ILE A 172 0.03 17.26 4.01
N PRO A 173 -0.23 18.48 3.51
CA PRO A 173 0.73 19.57 3.66
C PRO A 173 0.78 20.07 5.10
N LEU A 174 2.00 20.24 5.62
CA LEU A 174 2.28 20.77 6.96
C LEU A 174 2.84 22.19 6.92
N PHE A 175 3.54 22.54 5.83
CA PHE A 175 4.02 23.89 5.57
C PHE A 175 3.92 24.19 4.08
N GLU A 176 3.57 25.44 3.77
CA GLU A 176 3.47 25.96 2.42
C GLU A 176 4.12 27.35 2.36
N ALA A 177 4.95 27.57 1.35
CA ALA A 177 5.64 28.83 1.16
C ALA A 177 4.65 30.00 1.03
N GLY A 178 4.87 31.04 1.84
CA GLY A 178 3.98 32.20 1.95
C GLY A 178 2.79 32.00 2.90
N ALA A 179 2.23 30.79 3.03
CA ALA A 179 1.12 30.52 3.95
C ALA A 179 1.61 30.23 5.39
N GLY A 180 2.79 29.61 5.52
CA GLY A 180 3.39 29.22 6.80
C GLY A 180 3.07 27.78 7.17
N VAL A 181 3.08 27.48 8.48
CA VAL A 181 2.84 26.13 9.01
C VAL A 181 1.34 25.95 9.30
N ALA A 182 0.78 24.81 8.89
CA ALA A 182 -0.61 24.46 9.11
C ALA A 182 -0.92 24.22 10.61
N HIS A 183 -2.12 24.60 11.03
CA HIS A 183 -2.64 24.27 12.35
C HIS A 183 -2.82 22.74 12.52
N GLY A 184 -2.44 22.25 13.69
CA GLY A 184 -2.55 20.84 14.05
C GLY A 184 -1.42 20.38 14.98
N ARG A 185 -1.41 19.07 15.27
CA ARG A 185 -0.50 18.45 16.24
C ARG A 185 0.98 18.62 15.89
N TYR A 186 1.30 18.75 14.60
CA TYR A 186 2.68 18.93 14.13
C TYR A 186 3.12 20.38 14.07
N ALA A 187 2.22 21.36 14.25
CA ALA A 187 2.49 22.77 13.96
C ALA A 187 3.74 23.27 14.70
N LYS A 188 3.82 23.04 16.01
CA LYS A 188 4.96 23.53 16.80
C LYS A 188 6.28 22.81 16.49
N LEU A 189 6.20 21.52 16.12
CA LEU A 189 7.36 20.72 15.75
C LEU A 189 7.94 21.20 14.41
N VAL A 190 7.08 21.41 13.42
CA VAL A 190 7.46 21.88 12.08
C VAL A 190 7.98 23.32 12.14
N SER A 191 7.27 24.23 12.83
CA SER A 191 7.75 25.61 13.01
C SER A 191 9.13 25.66 13.64
N GLY A 192 9.36 24.89 14.71
CA GLY A 192 10.66 24.83 15.36
C GLY A 192 11.76 24.29 14.45
N ALA A 193 11.47 23.27 13.62
CA ALA A 193 12.44 22.72 12.68
C ALA A 193 12.83 23.72 11.59
N LEU A 194 11.83 24.43 11.03
CA LEU A 194 12.05 25.46 10.02
C LEU A 194 12.86 26.64 10.58
N GLU A 195 12.58 27.09 11.82
CA GLU A 195 13.38 28.12 12.51
C GLU A 195 14.84 27.71 12.66
N ILE A 196 15.09 26.44 13.01
CA ILE A 196 16.46 25.92 13.17
C ILE A 196 17.17 25.89 11.81
N LEU A 197 16.50 25.40 10.76
CA LEU A 197 17.08 25.36 9.41
C LEU A 197 17.35 26.77 8.86
N PHE A 198 16.45 27.73 9.13
CA PHE A 198 16.62 29.11 8.69
C PHE A 198 17.83 29.80 9.33
N SER A 199 18.16 29.44 10.57
CA SER A 199 19.33 29.97 11.29
C SER A 199 20.62 29.19 11.04
N ALA A 200 20.55 28.06 10.32
CA ALA A 200 21.71 27.22 10.04
C ALA A 200 22.69 27.88 9.05
N PRO A 201 24.02 27.73 9.25
CA PRO A 201 25.02 28.14 8.29
C PRO A 201 24.75 27.53 6.91
N VAL A 202 24.75 28.37 5.87
CA VAL A 202 24.46 27.95 4.48
C VAL A 202 25.36 26.79 4.05
N GLY A 203 26.66 26.83 4.38
CA GLY A 203 27.59 25.75 4.06
C GLY A 203 27.22 24.38 4.67
N LEU A 204 26.52 24.34 5.81
CA LEU A 204 26.03 23.07 6.39
C LEU A 204 24.81 22.53 5.62
N LEU A 205 23.96 23.41 5.09
CA LEU A 205 22.80 23.02 4.28
C LEU A 205 23.23 22.60 2.86
N GLU A 206 24.22 23.28 2.28
CA GLU A 206 24.85 22.90 1.01
C GLU A 206 25.53 21.53 1.10
N GLN A 207 26.07 21.18 2.28
CA GLN A 207 26.54 19.83 2.57
C GLN A 207 25.42 18.77 2.60
N ALA A 208 24.15 19.12 2.55
CA ALA A 208 23.04 18.20 2.31
C ALA A 208 22.44 18.35 0.89
N ASP A 209 23.00 19.25 0.06
CA ASP A 209 22.39 19.74 -1.18
C ASP A 209 20.93 20.20 -0.95
N PHE A 210 20.75 20.95 0.15
CA PHE A 210 19.47 21.42 0.64
C PHE A 210 19.48 22.94 0.71
N ASP A 211 18.43 23.56 0.17
CA ASP A 211 18.17 24.99 0.27
C ASP A 211 16.73 25.18 0.75
N LEU A 212 16.57 25.73 1.95
CA LEU A 212 15.27 25.93 2.56
C LEU A 212 14.39 26.89 1.74
N SER A 213 14.99 27.84 1.01
CA SER A 213 14.25 28.77 0.16
C SER A 213 13.61 28.09 -1.06
N LEU A 214 14.06 26.88 -1.40
CA LEU A 214 13.49 26.09 -2.48
C LEU A 214 12.30 25.24 -2.06
N VAL A 215 12.10 25.02 -0.75
CA VAL A 215 10.98 24.25 -0.21
C VAL A 215 9.70 25.06 -0.34
N GLU A 216 8.86 24.71 -1.32
CA GLU A 216 7.51 25.25 -1.47
C GLU A 216 6.54 24.53 -0.54
N GLU A 217 6.65 23.21 -0.43
CA GLU A 217 5.76 22.36 0.37
C GLU A 217 6.57 21.38 1.23
N LEU A 218 6.26 21.31 2.53
CA LEU A 218 6.64 20.20 3.41
C LEU A 218 5.37 19.45 3.77
N ALA A 219 5.32 18.16 3.46
CA ALA A 219 4.13 17.34 3.66
C ALA A 219 4.45 16.00 4.33
N ILE A 220 3.40 15.33 4.81
CA ILE A 220 3.49 13.93 5.27
C ILE A 220 2.89 13.00 4.23
N ASP A 221 3.51 11.83 4.08
CA ASP A 221 2.90 10.70 3.38
C ASP A 221 1.79 10.12 4.29
N PRO A 222 0.50 10.17 3.87
CA PRO A 222 -0.60 9.63 4.66
C PRO A 222 -0.68 8.11 4.60
N ARG A 223 0.16 7.43 3.81
CA ARG A 223 0.18 5.97 3.76
C ARG A 223 0.91 5.44 4.98
N ALA A 224 0.48 4.27 5.44
CA ALA A 224 1.20 3.59 6.51
C ALA A 224 2.61 3.23 6.03
N PHE A 225 3.61 3.47 6.88
CA PHE A 225 4.95 2.96 6.61
C PHE A 225 4.95 1.44 6.75
N ASP A 226 5.10 0.72 5.64
CA ASP A 226 5.18 -0.73 5.63
C ASP A 226 6.63 -1.19 5.79
N PHE A 227 6.98 -1.71 6.97
CA PHE A 227 8.32 -2.22 7.26
C PHE A 227 8.72 -3.49 6.50
N LEU A 228 7.76 -4.15 5.83
CA LEU A 228 7.97 -5.33 4.99
C LEU A 228 8.08 -4.98 3.51
N HIS A 229 7.71 -3.77 3.10
CA HIS A 229 7.84 -3.32 1.73
C HIS A 229 9.33 -3.14 1.38
N PRO A 230 9.81 -3.56 0.19
CA PRO A 230 11.22 -3.50 -0.19
C PRO A 230 11.80 -2.07 -0.16
N ALA A 231 10.98 -1.05 -0.42
CA ALA A 231 11.39 0.36 -0.24
C ALA A 231 11.85 0.70 1.19
N ALA A 232 11.43 -0.03 2.23
CA ALA A 232 11.91 0.18 3.59
C ALA A 232 13.41 -0.14 3.77
N SER A 233 13.99 -0.94 2.86
CA SER A 233 15.42 -1.21 2.80
C SER A 233 16.22 -0.08 2.13
N ARG A 234 15.55 0.85 1.45
CA ARG A 234 16.22 2.04 0.91
C ARG A 234 16.68 2.92 2.07
N PRO A 235 17.97 3.29 2.13
CA PRO A 235 18.47 4.13 3.20
C PRO A 235 17.68 5.43 3.31
N ASN A 236 17.46 5.91 4.53
CA ASN A 236 16.71 7.14 4.84
C ASN A 236 15.28 7.24 4.29
N TYR A 237 14.73 6.23 3.61
CA TYR A 237 13.34 6.26 3.11
C TYR A 237 12.32 6.43 4.23
N LEU A 238 12.61 5.83 5.39
CA LEU A 238 11.85 6.01 6.63
C LEU A 238 11.81 7.47 7.13
N PHE A 239 12.76 8.31 6.71
CA PHE A 239 12.81 9.73 7.10
C PHE A 239 12.09 10.63 6.11
N GLY A 240 12.03 10.24 4.84
CA GLY A 240 11.35 10.97 3.78
C GLY A 240 12.12 10.96 2.46
N LEU A 241 11.61 11.71 1.50
CA LEU A 241 12.28 11.99 0.23
C LEU A 241 11.81 13.32 -0.37
N TRP A 242 12.65 13.89 -1.24
CA TRP A 242 12.17 14.86 -2.22
C TRP A 242 11.20 14.18 -3.17
N ASP A 243 10.11 14.87 -3.49
CA ASP A 243 9.14 14.40 -4.46
C ASP A 243 9.56 14.73 -5.90
N PRO A 244 9.86 13.72 -6.74
CA PRO A 244 10.30 13.95 -8.11
C PRO A 244 9.24 14.58 -9.03
N THR A 245 7.96 14.49 -8.65
CA THR A 245 6.85 15.02 -9.47
C THR A 245 6.65 16.52 -9.30
N ARG A 246 7.20 17.11 -8.23
CA ARG A 246 7.12 18.54 -7.91
C ARG A 246 8.48 19.18 -8.14
N ILE A 247 8.77 19.46 -9.40
CA ILE A 247 10.03 20.04 -9.87
C ILE A 247 9.76 21.36 -10.61
N ASP A 248 10.64 22.34 -10.45
CA ASP A 248 10.55 23.61 -11.17
C ASP A 248 11.18 23.56 -12.57
N GLY A 249 11.10 24.67 -13.30
CA GLY A 249 11.72 24.81 -14.62
C GLY A 249 13.26 24.82 -14.62
N HIS A 250 13.89 24.91 -13.44
CA HIS A 250 15.35 24.83 -13.26
C HIS A 250 15.83 23.44 -12.84
N GLY A 251 14.92 22.48 -12.66
CA GLY A 251 15.23 21.13 -12.24
C GLY A 251 15.35 20.94 -10.72
N HIS A 252 14.87 21.87 -9.91
CA HIS A 252 14.88 21.75 -8.44
C HIS A 252 13.58 21.15 -7.92
N TYR A 253 13.70 20.18 -7.01
CA TYR A 253 12.56 19.65 -6.27
C TYR A 253 12.00 20.70 -5.31
N ARG A 254 10.68 20.77 -5.21
CA ARG A 254 9.93 21.81 -4.48
C ARG A 254 9.11 21.28 -3.31
N ARG A 255 8.83 19.98 -3.27
CA ARG A 255 8.09 19.32 -2.19
C ARG A 255 8.95 18.28 -1.49
N LEU A 256 9.11 18.43 -0.18
CA LEU A 256 9.72 17.42 0.68
C LEU A 256 8.61 16.65 1.41
N VAL A 257 8.63 15.32 1.31
CA VAL A 257 7.62 14.47 1.96
C VAL A 257 8.29 13.60 3.02
N VAL A 258 7.84 13.73 4.27
CA VAL A 258 8.32 12.93 5.41
C VAL A 258 7.34 11.82 5.76
N GLN A 259 7.85 10.71 6.30
CA GLN A 259 6.99 9.59 6.68
C GLN A 259 6.26 9.90 7.99
N GLN A 260 4.94 9.70 8.01
CA GLN A 260 4.12 9.96 9.20
C GLN A 260 4.61 9.16 10.42
N ALA A 261 5.03 7.91 10.23
CA ALA A 261 5.53 7.06 11.31
C ALA A 261 6.75 7.68 12.04
N THR A 262 7.65 8.31 11.30
CA THR A 262 8.83 9.01 11.85
C THR A 262 8.42 10.30 12.53
N LEU A 263 7.53 11.08 11.91
CA LEU A 263 7.07 12.34 12.48
C LEU A 263 6.33 12.12 13.81
N ASP A 264 5.48 11.10 13.89
CA ASP A 264 4.81 10.69 15.12
C ASP A 264 5.79 10.25 16.20
N GLY A 265 6.88 9.57 15.82
CA GLY A 265 7.92 9.16 16.76
C GLY A 265 8.73 10.33 17.31
N ILE A 266 9.00 11.35 16.49
CA ILE A 266 9.63 12.60 16.94
C ILE A 266 8.67 13.35 17.87
N LEU A 267 7.39 13.44 17.49
CA LEU A 267 6.37 14.14 18.26
C LEU A 267 6.14 13.52 19.64
N SER A 268 6.37 12.22 19.82
CA SER A 268 6.17 11.57 21.13
C SER A 268 7.30 11.82 22.14
N TRP A 269 8.45 12.35 21.70
CA TRP A 269 9.62 12.56 22.55
C TRP A 269 9.33 13.40 23.82
N PRO A 270 8.65 14.56 23.76
CA PRO A 270 8.35 15.34 24.95
C PRO A 270 7.53 14.59 26.00
N MET A 271 6.71 13.62 25.58
CA MET A 271 5.87 12.81 26.47
C MET A 271 6.62 11.63 27.10
N GLU A 272 7.60 11.06 26.40
CA GLU A 272 8.28 9.82 26.78
C GLU A 272 9.71 10.02 27.30
N ALA A 273 10.27 11.22 27.19
CA ALA A 273 11.63 11.51 27.61
C ALA A 273 11.87 11.13 29.09
N PRO A 274 12.95 10.40 29.39
CA PRO A 274 13.23 9.92 30.74
C PRO A 274 13.57 11.08 31.69
N VAL A 275 13.36 10.84 32.99
CA VAL A 275 13.79 11.76 34.05
C VAL A 275 15.32 11.83 34.04
N GLY A 276 15.86 13.05 34.17
CA GLY A 276 17.31 13.27 34.23
C GLY A 276 17.96 12.60 35.44
N VAL A 277 19.29 12.51 35.40
CA VAL A 277 20.11 11.88 36.47
C VAL A 277 19.92 12.60 37.82
N ASP A 278 19.57 13.88 37.78
CA ASP A 278 19.33 14.72 38.96
C ASP A 278 17.90 14.58 39.52
N GLY A 279 17.12 13.62 39.01
CA GLY A 279 15.72 13.40 39.40
C GLY A 279 14.74 14.43 38.85
N GLN A 280 15.21 15.43 38.10
CA GLN A 280 14.38 16.43 37.44
C GLN A 280 14.16 16.09 35.96
N ARG A 281 12.92 16.23 35.50
CA ARG A 281 12.58 16.08 34.08
C ARG A 281 12.96 17.36 33.35
N PRO A 282 13.58 17.28 32.16
CA PRO A 282 13.77 18.45 31.31
C PRO A 282 12.44 19.17 31.07
N SER A 283 12.48 20.49 30.90
CA SER A 283 11.28 21.25 30.61
C SER A 283 10.66 20.80 29.28
N HIS A 284 9.34 20.90 29.17
CA HIS A 284 8.63 20.56 27.93
C HIS A 284 9.16 21.37 26.73
N GLN A 285 9.55 22.63 26.95
CA GLN A 285 10.11 23.50 25.91
C GLN A 285 11.46 23.00 25.40
N GLU A 286 12.36 22.54 26.29
CA GLU A 286 13.64 21.95 25.88
C GLU A 286 13.43 20.69 25.04
N LEU A 287 12.55 19.78 25.49
CA LEU A 287 12.27 18.53 24.77
C LEU A 287 11.64 18.80 23.40
N GLN A 288 10.76 19.81 23.31
CA GLN A 288 10.18 20.23 22.05
C GLN A 288 11.24 20.83 21.11
N ARG A 289 12.21 21.60 21.63
CA ARG A 289 13.32 22.13 20.84
C ARG A 289 14.23 21.02 20.32
N GLU A 290 14.51 20.01 21.15
CA GLU A 290 15.25 18.81 20.75
C GLU A 290 14.54 18.01 19.65
N ALA A 291 13.23 17.82 19.78
CA ALA A 291 12.42 17.16 18.76
C ALA A 291 12.46 17.93 17.42
N SER A 292 12.36 19.26 17.48
CA SER A 292 12.45 20.15 16.32
C SER A 292 13.82 20.07 15.64
N ALA A 293 14.90 20.04 16.42
CA ALA A 293 16.25 19.85 15.91
C ALA A 293 16.40 18.52 15.18
N VAL A 294 15.81 17.45 15.72
CA VAL A 294 15.85 16.13 15.07
C VAL A 294 15.01 16.09 13.79
N LEU A 295 13.85 16.75 13.75
CA LEU A 295 13.10 16.88 12.49
C LEU A 295 13.91 17.63 11.42
N ALA A 296 14.59 18.73 11.79
CA ALA A 296 15.49 19.44 10.88
C ALA A 296 16.59 18.51 10.32
N GLY A 297 17.23 17.72 11.19
CA GLY A 297 18.22 16.72 10.76
C GLY A 297 17.63 15.61 9.87
N VAL A 298 16.39 15.17 10.14
CA VAL A 298 15.63 14.21 9.32
C VAL A 298 15.39 14.78 7.92
N MET A 299 15.01 16.05 7.80
CA MET A 299 14.83 16.72 6.50
C MET A 299 16.15 16.75 5.71
N LEU A 300 17.28 17.06 6.36
CA LEU A 300 18.61 17.05 5.71
C LEU A 300 19.05 15.64 5.28
N MET A 301 18.74 14.61 6.07
CA MET A 301 19.05 13.22 5.70
C MET A 301 18.19 12.71 4.54
N ALA A 302 16.91 13.09 4.50
CA ALA A 302 15.99 12.77 3.41
C ALA A 302 16.44 13.45 2.10
N ALA A 303 16.83 14.72 2.18
CA ALA A 303 17.29 15.50 1.03
C ALA A 303 18.59 14.95 0.43
N GLY A 304 19.58 14.59 1.26
CA GLY A 304 20.91 14.22 0.80
C GLY A 304 21.01 12.95 -0.04
N LEU A 305 19.96 12.13 -0.10
CA LEU A 305 19.93 10.90 -0.88
C LEU A 305 19.68 11.13 -2.37
N SER A 306 18.83 12.10 -2.73
CA SER A 306 18.57 12.50 -4.12
C SER A 306 19.23 13.82 -4.50
N GLY A 307 19.67 14.61 -3.51
CA GLY A 307 20.06 16.00 -3.71
C GLY A 307 18.87 16.88 -4.12
N ARG A 308 19.17 18.09 -4.60
CA ARG A 308 18.17 19.13 -4.92
C ARG A 308 17.38 18.91 -6.21
N GLY A 309 17.71 17.90 -7.01
CA GLY A 309 17.10 17.73 -8.33
C GLY A 309 17.70 16.59 -9.16
N PRO A 310 17.12 16.28 -10.34
CA PRO A 310 17.71 15.35 -11.30
C PRO A 310 19.10 15.82 -11.73
N GLY A 311 20.07 14.92 -11.73
CA GLY A 311 21.46 15.24 -12.11
C GLY A 311 22.26 15.97 -11.03
N ALA A 312 21.74 16.10 -9.80
CA ALA A 312 22.56 16.52 -8.67
C ALA A 312 23.78 15.59 -8.53
N ALA A 313 24.97 16.14 -8.27
CA ALA A 313 26.21 15.36 -8.18
C ALA A 313 26.16 14.23 -7.13
N ARG A 314 25.27 14.35 -6.14
CA ARG A 314 24.99 13.32 -5.13
C ARG A 314 24.10 12.20 -5.64
N ALA A 315 23.18 12.55 -6.53
CA ALA A 315 22.28 11.59 -7.13
C ALA A 315 23.03 10.55 -7.97
N SER A 316 24.32 10.77 -8.32
CA SER A 316 25.18 9.84 -9.06
C SER A 316 26.16 9.02 -8.21
N ILE A 317 26.13 9.15 -6.87
CA ILE A 317 27.05 8.46 -5.95
C ILE A 317 26.39 7.17 -5.44
N GLY A 318 27.10 6.03 -5.49
CA GLY A 318 26.60 4.77 -4.93
C GLY A 318 26.33 4.86 -3.42
N LEU A 319 25.41 4.04 -2.90
CA LEU A 319 24.94 4.15 -1.51
C LEU A 319 26.07 3.98 -0.49
N ALA A 320 27.05 3.11 -0.76
CA ALA A 320 28.18 2.86 0.13
C ALA A 320 29.02 4.11 0.43
N ASP A 321 29.20 4.99 -0.57
CA ASP A 321 29.97 6.23 -0.43
C ASP A 321 29.11 7.41 0.05
N LEU A 322 27.81 7.37 -0.26
CA LEU A 322 26.87 8.43 0.08
C LEU A 322 26.50 8.42 1.57
N LEU A 323 26.27 7.24 2.17
CA LEU A 323 25.81 7.12 3.55
C LEU A 323 26.78 7.68 4.60
N PRO A 324 28.10 7.46 4.52
CA PRO A 324 29.05 8.09 5.43
C PRO A 324 29.03 9.62 5.35
N LYS A 325 28.88 10.18 4.14
CA LYS A 325 28.74 11.64 3.94
C LYS A 325 27.50 12.17 4.62
N ILE A 326 26.37 11.46 4.48
CA ILE A 326 25.10 11.81 5.15
C ILE A 326 25.24 11.80 6.67
N ALA A 327 25.90 10.78 7.21
CA ALA A 327 26.15 10.71 8.65
C ALA A 327 27.03 11.88 9.15
N SER A 328 28.06 12.26 8.38
CA SER A 328 29.00 13.35 8.74
C SER A 328 28.29 14.68 8.86
N TYR A 329 27.64 15.16 7.79
CA TYR A 329 27.02 16.49 7.83
C TYR A 329 25.85 16.57 8.82
N ARG A 330 25.16 15.44 9.07
CA ARG A 330 24.11 15.37 10.10
C ARG A 330 24.71 15.61 11.48
N ASP A 331 25.82 14.95 11.80
CA ASP A 331 26.45 15.10 13.11
C ASP A 331 27.11 16.48 13.26
N GLU A 332 27.65 17.06 12.19
CA GLU A 332 28.10 18.46 12.13
C GLU A 332 26.94 19.45 12.38
N PHE A 333 25.80 19.25 11.72
CA PHE A 333 24.60 20.05 11.91
C PHE A 333 24.14 20.03 13.38
N TYR A 334 24.09 18.84 13.99
CA TYR A 334 23.71 18.74 15.39
C TYR A 334 24.75 19.36 16.34
N GLN A 335 26.04 19.20 16.07
CA GLN A 335 27.09 19.84 16.86
C GLN A 335 26.98 21.36 16.79
N TRP A 336 26.74 21.92 15.59
CA TRP A 336 26.45 23.33 15.44
C TRP A 336 25.22 23.72 16.26
N HIS A 337 24.10 23.00 16.13
CA HIS A 337 22.87 23.37 16.83
C HIS A 337 23.01 23.33 18.36
N LEU A 338 23.80 22.40 18.91
CA LEU A 338 24.12 22.38 20.35
C LEU A 338 24.73 23.69 20.85
N THR A 339 25.52 24.38 20.02
CA THR A 339 26.13 25.68 20.39
C THR A 339 25.13 26.84 20.43
N GLN A 340 23.93 26.64 19.88
CA GLN A 340 22.88 27.66 19.80
C GLN A 340 21.86 27.53 20.94
N LEU A 341 22.02 26.54 21.82
CA LEU A 341 21.10 26.29 22.93
C LEU A 341 21.47 27.12 24.16
N GLU A 342 20.49 27.35 25.02
CA GLU A 342 20.71 27.97 26.33
C GLU A 342 21.75 27.20 27.16
N PRO A 343 22.59 27.87 27.97
CA PRO A 343 23.75 27.24 28.61
C PRO A 343 23.44 25.97 29.43
N ASN A 344 22.31 25.96 30.16
CA ASN A 344 21.89 24.80 30.95
C ASN A 344 21.44 23.64 30.06
N HIS A 345 20.70 23.93 28.98
CA HIS A 345 20.24 22.93 28.01
C HIS A 345 21.43 22.35 27.25
N GLN A 346 22.35 23.22 26.81
CA GLN A 346 23.61 22.83 26.16
C GLN A 346 24.45 21.92 27.04
N ALA A 347 24.66 22.27 28.32
CA ALA A 347 25.46 21.46 29.25
C ALA A 347 24.85 20.06 29.43
N ARG A 348 23.52 19.97 29.56
CA ARG A 348 22.81 18.68 29.67
C ARG A 348 23.00 17.83 28.42
N LEU A 349 22.81 18.40 27.23
CA LEU A 349 22.96 17.66 25.98
C LEU A 349 24.42 17.34 25.64
N ALA A 350 25.39 18.15 26.09
CA ALA A 350 26.81 17.83 25.98
C ALA A 350 27.15 16.59 26.84
N GLU A 351 26.61 16.50 28.06
CA GLU A 351 26.75 15.33 28.92
C GLU A 351 26.07 14.10 28.32
N GLU A 352 24.86 14.26 27.78
CA GLU A 352 24.18 13.20 27.03
C GLU A 352 25.03 12.75 25.83
N THR A 353 25.57 13.68 25.05
CA THR A 353 26.42 13.39 23.89
C THR A 353 27.66 12.59 24.29
N ARG A 354 28.29 12.93 25.43
CA ARG A 354 29.43 12.17 25.98
C ARG A 354 29.05 10.73 26.34
N LYS A 355 27.88 10.54 26.97
CA LYS A 355 27.37 9.21 27.38
C LYS A 355 26.94 8.37 26.18
N LEU A 356 26.18 8.96 25.27
CA LEU A 356 25.56 8.25 24.15
C LEU A 356 26.46 8.19 22.90
N ARG A 357 27.57 8.95 22.90
CA ARG A 357 28.53 9.15 21.80
C ARG A 357 27.91 9.69 20.52
N GLN A 358 26.82 10.44 20.66
CA GLN A 358 26.11 11.05 19.52
C GLN A 358 25.35 12.30 19.99
N PRO A 359 25.39 13.42 19.25
CA PRO A 359 24.55 14.58 19.50
C PRO A 359 23.06 14.26 19.42
N PHE A 360 22.26 14.88 20.29
CA PHE A 360 20.80 14.63 20.43
C PHE A 360 20.49 13.13 20.53
N GLY A 361 21.34 12.40 21.25
CA GLY A 361 21.31 10.95 21.28
C GLY A 361 20.07 10.37 21.95
N GLY A 362 19.44 11.09 22.87
CA GLY A 362 18.22 10.70 23.56
C GLY A 362 17.06 10.54 22.57
N VAL A 363 16.71 11.63 21.90
CA VAL A 363 15.64 11.67 20.87
C VAL A 363 15.91 10.64 19.77
N ARG A 364 17.14 10.55 19.28
CA ARG A 364 17.52 9.61 18.22
C ARG A 364 17.35 8.14 18.66
N ARG A 365 17.77 7.80 19.88
CA ARG A 365 17.56 6.45 20.44
C ARG A 365 16.08 6.16 20.66
N HIS A 366 15.32 7.13 21.13
CA HIS A 366 13.87 7.03 21.32
C HIS A 366 13.16 6.65 20.01
N ILE A 367 13.36 7.45 18.96
CA ILE A 367 12.74 7.22 17.65
C ILE A 367 13.15 5.86 17.08
N ASN A 368 14.45 5.53 17.12
CA ASN A 368 14.93 4.24 16.63
C ASN A 368 14.33 3.06 17.40
N SER A 369 14.17 3.19 18.72
CA SER A 369 13.57 2.15 19.57
C SER A 369 12.08 1.99 19.29
N LEU A 370 11.36 3.11 19.15
CA LEU A 370 9.93 3.11 18.83
C LEU A 370 9.67 2.51 17.44
N LEU A 371 10.45 2.89 16.42
CA LEU A 371 10.32 2.36 15.06
C LEU A 371 10.68 0.88 15.00
N ALA A 372 11.71 0.44 15.75
CA ALA A 372 12.05 -0.97 15.87
C ALA A 372 10.93 -1.79 16.54
N ALA A 373 10.30 -1.24 17.60
CA ALA A 373 9.16 -1.87 18.26
C ALA A 373 7.94 -1.97 17.31
N ARG A 374 7.62 -0.90 16.58
CA ARG A 374 6.55 -0.90 15.56
C ARG A 374 6.82 -1.94 14.47
N ARG A 375 8.06 -2.03 13.98
CA ARG A 375 8.49 -3.06 13.01
C ARG A 375 8.28 -4.47 13.57
N ALA A 376 8.71 -4.74 14.79
CA ALA A 376 8.56 -6.05 15.42
C ALA A 376 7.08 -6.46 15.53
N VAL A 377 6.23 -5.55 16.03
CA VAL A 377 4.78 -5.76 16.13
C VAL A 377 4.14 -6.01 14.76
N GLN A 378 4.55 -5.24 13.73
CA GLN A 378 4.03 -5.47 12.38
C GLN A 378 4.43 -6.85 11.86
N VAL A 379 5.72 -7.23 11.93
CA VAL A 379 6.21 -8.53 11.46
C VAL A 379 5.46 -9.69 12.14
N GLU A 380 5.32 -9.64 13.46
CA GLU A 380 4.59 -10.65 14.24
C GLU A 380 3.12 -10.73 13.81
N SER A 381 2.45 -9.57 13.74
CA SER A 381 1.03 -9.49 13.39
C SER A 381 0.77 -10.03 11.98
N VAL A 382 1.58 -9.63 11.00
CA VAL A 382 1.46 -10.09 9.61
C VAL A 382 1.67 -11.61 9.51
N GLY A 383 2.67 -12.15 10.20
CA GLY A 383 2.91 -13.59 10.25
C GLY A 383 1.71 -14.36 10.83
N LEU A 384 1.18 -13.91 11.97
CA LEU A 384 0.03 -14.55 12.62
C LEU A 384 -1.24 -14.48 11.76
N ILE A 385 -1.53 -13.31 11.18
CA ILE A 385 -2.69 -13.11 10.31
C ILE A 385 -2.60 -14.02 9.08
N SER A 386 -1.43 -14.13 8.45
CA SER A 386 -1.19 -15.02 7.32
C SER A 386 -1.44 -16.50 7.67
N VAL A 387 -0.99 -16.96 8.85
CA VAL A 387 -1.27 -18.31 9.33
C VAL A 387 -2.77 -18.52 9.56
N LEU A 388 -3.46 -17.59 10.21
CA LEU A 388 -4.90 -17.69 10.46
C LEU A 388 -5.72 -17.71 9.17
N ALA A 389 -5.36 -16.88 8.19
CA ALA A 389 -6.00 -16.87 6.87
C ALA A 389 -5.83 -18.22 6.16
N ARG A 390 -4.62 -18.80 6.16
CA ARG A 390 -4.33 -20.13 5.58
C ARG A 390 -5.05 -21.27 6.30
N LEU A 391 -5.20 -21.18 7.62
CA LEU A 391 -6.03 -22.10 8.42
C LEU A 391 -7.54 -21.84 8.26
N GLY A 392 -7.94 -20.90 7.39
CA GLY A 392 -9.30 -20.42 7.14
C GLY A 392 -10.04 -20.04 8.42
N ARG A 393 -9.35 -19.35 9.32
CA ARG A 393 -9.90 -18.62 10.47
C ARG A 393 -10.10 -17.16 10.07
N SER A 394 -10.88 -16.93 9.01
CA SER A 394 -11.04 -15.63 8.34
C SER A 394 -11.49 -14.52 9.29
N GLU A 395 -12.43 -14.80 10.19
CA GLU A 395 -12.91 -13.81 11.17
C GLU A 395 -11.79 -13.37 12.13
N SER A 396 -10.96 -14.32 12.58
CA SER A 396 -9.83 -14.01 13.46
C SER A 396 -8.73 -13.25 12.72
N ALA A 397 -8.45 -13.64 11.47
CA ALA A 397 -7.51 -12.95 10.60
C ALA A 397 -7.95 -11.50 10.33
N GLU A 398 -9.23 -11.29 10.01
CA GLU A 398 -9.81 -9.96 9.78
C GLU A 398 -9.72 -9.09 11.02
N ARG A 399 -10.11 -9.59 12.19
CA ARG A 399 -10.06 -8.85 13.46
C ARG A 399 -8.64 -8.36 13.78
N LEU A 400 -7.63 -9.21 13.59
CA LEU A 400 -6.24 -8.82 13.82
C LEU A 400 -5.72 -7.87 12.74
N SER A 401 -6.14 -8.07 11.48
CA SER A 401 -5.70 -7.22 10.36
C SER A 401 -6.12 -5.76 10.50
N ARG A 402 -7.24 -5.47 11.17
CA ARG A 402 -7.67 -4.10 11.48
C ARG A 402 -6.67 -3.31 12.32
N ASN A 403 -5.82 -4.00 13.09
CA ASN A 403 -4.79 -3.38 13.90
C ASN A 403 -3.45 -3.24 13.16
N VAL A 404 -3.35 -3.72 11.91
CA VAL A 404 -2.14 -3.60 11.08
C VAL A 404 -2.30 -2.41 10.14
N PRO A 405 -1.45 -1.37 10.26
CA PRO A 405 -1.57 -0.17 9.41
C PRO A 405 -1.25 -0.41 7.93
N ALA A 406 -0.39 -1.37 7.59
CA ALA A 406 0.01 -1.64 6.22
C ALA A 406 -1.12 -2.27 5.38
N ALA A 407 -1.47 -1.64 4.24
CA ALA A 407 -2.49 -2.11 3.33
C ALA A 407 -2.14 -3.47 2.68
N SER A 408 -0.87 -3.67 2.34
CA SER A 408 -0.32 -4.92 1.80
C SER A 408 -0.74 -6.14 2.61
N ALA A 409 -0.50 -6.09 3.93
CA ALA A 409 -0.84 -7.16 4.86
C ALA A 409 -2.35 -7.40 4.99
N ARG A 410 -3.15 -6.33 5.10
CA ARG A 410 -4.62 -6.46 5.21
C ARG A 410 -5.21 -7.09 3.97
N MET A 411 -4.83 -6.60 2.79
CA MET A 411 -5.37 -7.08 1.52
C MET A 411 -4.92 -8.52 1.22
N ALA A 412 -3.64 -8.85 1.44
CA ALA A 412 -3.14 -10.21 1.27
C ALA A 412 -3.87 -11.23 2.18
N SER A 413 -4.13 -10.85 3.44
CA SER A 413 -4.91 -11.67 4.38
C SER A 413 -6.35 -11.91 3.92
N ARG A 414 -7.04 -10.84 3.48
CA ARG A 414 -8.42 -10.91 2.99
C ARG A 414 -8.50 -11.78 1.75
N LEU A 415 -7.59 -11.58 0.80
CA LEU A 415 -7.49 -12.37 -0.43
C LEU A 415 -7.25 -13.86 -0.12
N THR A 416 -6.25 -14.17 0.72
CA THR A 416 -5.98 -15.55 1.16
C THR A 416 -7.21 -16.18 1.81
N SER A 417 -7.92 -15.41 2.65
CA SER A 417 -9.14 -15.88 3.31
C SER A 417 -10.27 -16.20 2.32
N GLN A 418 -10.43 -15.41 1.24
CA GLN A 418 -11.40 -15.71 0.19
C GLN A 418 -11.04 -16.99 -0.56
N VAL A 419 -9.77 -17.16 -0.95
CA VAL A 419 -9.29 -18.36 -1.67
C VAL A 419 -9.47 -19.62 -0.83
N VAL A 420 -9.07 -19.60 0.45
CA VAL A 420 -9.26 -20.75 1.36
C VAL A 420 -10.74 -21.05 1.58
N SER A 421 -11.59 -20.02 1.66
CA SER A 421 -13.04 -20.20 1.75
C SER A 421 -13.61 -20.86 0.48
N ALA A 422 -13.14 -20.45 -0.70
CA ALA A 422 -13.56 -21.03 -1.97
C ALA A 422 -13.24 -22.54 -2.04
N HIS A 423 -12.01 -22.94 -1.71
CA HIS A 423 -11.64 -24.36 -1.68
C HIS A 423 -12.51 -25.18 -0.71
N ARG A 424 -12.88 -24.63 0.45
CA ARG A 424 -13.78 -25.32 1.38
C ARG A 424 -15.20 -25.49 0.85
N LEU A 425 -15.71 -24.50 0.13
CA LEU A 425 -17.04 -24.56 -0.49
C LEU A 425 -17.03 -25.54 -1.66
N ALA A 426 -15.98 -25.53 -2.49
CA ALA A 426 -15.77 -26.49 -3.57
C ALA A 426 -15.71 -27.93 -3.03
N ALA A 427 -14.95 -28.18 -1.95
CA ALA A 427 -14.92 -29.47 -1.27
C ALA A 427 -16.29 -29.94 -0.74
N LYS A 428 -17.18 -29.00 -0.38
CA LYS A 428 -18.58 -29.27 0.00
C LYS A 428 -19.53 -29.36 -1.19
N ARG A 429 -19.00 -29.34 -2.42
CA ARG A 429 -19.75 -29.33 -3.69
C ARG A 429 -20.69 -28.12 -3.86
N ASP A 430 -20.35 -27.01 -3.21
CA ASP A 430 -20.97 -25.69 -3.41
C ASP A 430 -20.14 -24.87 -4.40
N ALA A 431 -20.30 -25.17 -5.68
CA ALA A 431 -19.59 -24.46 -6.76
C ALA A 431 -20.01 -23.00 -6.88
N ALA A 432 -21.29 -22.67 -6.63
CA ALA A 432 -21.79 -21.30 -6.75
C ALA A 432 -21.17 -20.40 -5.68
N GLY A 433 -21.19 -20.84 -4.42
CA GLY A 433 -20.54 -20.10 -3.33
C GLY A 433 -19.02 -20.03 -3.51
N ALA A 434 -18.38 -21.09 -4.00
CA ALA A 434 -16.94 -21.07 -4.27
C ALA A 434 -16.56 -20.09 -5.39
N LEU A 435 -17.35 -20.03 -6.47
CA LEU A 435 -17.16 -19.10 -7.58
C LEU A 435 -17.25 -17.64 -7.10
N GLU A 436 -18.26 -17.31 -6.29
CA GLU A 436 -18.44 -15.98 -5.72
C GLU A 436 -17.22 -15.54 -4.88
N ARG A 437 -16.66 -16.46 -4.07
CA ARG A 437 -15.46 -16.21 -3.27
C ARG A 437 -14.24 -15.95 -4.15
N LEU A 438 -14.06 -16.69 -5.24
CA LEU A 438 -12.93 -16.50 -6.16
C LEU A 438 -13.05 -15.19 -6.95
N ASN A 439 -14.26 -14.85 -7.43
CA ASN A 439 -14.50 -13.55 -8.08
C ASN A 439 -14.17 -12.40 -7.11
N THR A 440 -14.61 -12.51 -5.85
CA THR A 440 -14.24 -11.54 -4.80
C THR A 440 -12.72 -11.50 -4.57
N ALA A 441 -12.02 -12.64 -4.61
CA ALA A 441 -10.57 -12.69 -4.46
C ALA A 441 -9.85 -12.00 -5.64
N VAL A 442 -10.34 -12.17 -6.87
CA VAL A 442 -9.82 -11.49 -8.07
C VAL A 442 -10.07 -9.98 -8.00
N ASP A 443 -11.26 -9.55 -7.59
CA ASP A 443 -11.55 -8.12 -7.38
C ASP A 443 -10.60 -7.51 -6.34
N LEU A 444 -10.38 -8.21 -5.22
CA LEU A 444 -9.44 -7.79 -4.19
C LEU A 444 -7.99 -7.73 -4.72
N LEU A 445 -7.59 -8.70 -5.55
CA LEU A 445 -6.26 -8.71 -6.17
C LEU A 445 -6.07 -7.48 -7.05
N PHE A 446 -7.02 -7.19 -7.94
CA PHE A 446 -6.96 -6.03 -8.83
C PHE A 446 -6.95 -4.71 -8.05
N ARG A 447 -7.73 -4.60 -6.98
CA ARG A 447 -7.66 -3.43 -6.10
C ARG A 447 -6.30 -3.33 -5.41
N ALA A 448 -5.75 -4.43 -4.93
CA ALA A 448 -4.46 -4.44 -4.23
C ALA A 448 -3.30 -4.04 -5.15
N VAL A 449 -3.30 -4.52 -6.40
CA VAL A 449 -2.35 -4.09 -7.43
C VAL A 449 -2.60 -2.61 -7.77
N GLY A 450 -3.86 -2.22 -8.00
CA GLY A 450 -4.22 -0.87 -8.41
C GLY A 450 -3.91 0.22 -7.38
N CYS A 451 -3.86 -0.11 -6.08
CA CYS A 451 -3.45 0.82 -5.02
C CYS A 451 -2.00 0.62 -4.53
N GLY A 452 -1.24 -0.30 -5.13
CA GLY A 452 0.17 -0.55 -4.78
C GLY A 452 0.38 -1.38 -3.50
N ALA A 453 -0.69 -1.91 -2.90
CA ALA A 453 -0.62 -2.84 -1.77
C ALA A 453 0.01 -4.19 -2.17
N MET A 454 -0.16 -4.60 -3.43
CA MET A 454 0.58 -5.70 -4.07
C MET A 454 1.43 -5.17 -5.21
N VAL A 455 2.47 -5.92 -5.56
CA VAL A 455 3.39 -5.54 -6.63
C VAL A 455 2.66 -5.52 -7.98
N ASP A 456 2.97 -4.52 -8.80
CA ASP A 456 2.58 -4.48 -10.21
C ASP A 456 3.18 -5.69 -10.95
N PRO A 457 2.37 -6.57 -11.54
CA PRO A 457 2.86 -7.75 -12.25
C PRO A 457 3.84 -7.42 -13.40
N TRP A 458 3.77 -6.22 -14.00
CA TRP A 458 4.73 -5.80 -15.02
C TRP A 458 6.15 -5.65 -14.50
N ASN A 459 6.34 -5.48 -13.19
CA ASN A 459 7.68 -5.46 -12.58
C ASN A 459 8.38 -6.82 -12.71
N ILE A 460 7.66 -7.92 -12.91
CA ILE A 460 8.26 -9.24 -13.17
C ILE A 460 9.06 -9.19 -14.48
N LEU A 461 8.45 -8.66 -15.54
CA LEU A 461 9.08 -8.47 -16.84
C LEU A 461 10.13 -7.37 -16.84
N GLY A 462 9.74 -6.17 -16.40
CA GLY A 462 10.58 -4.98 -16.55
C GLY A 462 11.74 -4.89 -15.55
N LEU A 463 11.67 -5.62 -14.43
CA LEU A 463 12.68 -5.58 -13.37
C LEU A 463 13.17 -6.98 -12.96
N ALA A 464 12.80 -8.05 -13.68
CA ALA A 464 13.19 -9.43 -13.38
C ALA A 464 12.91 -9.86 -11.92
N GLY A 465 11.81 -9.37 -11.35
CA GLY A 465 11.44 -9.61 -9.94
C GLY A 465 12.35 -8.93 -8.92
N GLN A 466 13.16 -7.95 -9.33
CA GLN A 466 13.99 -7.12 -8.47
C GLN A 466 13.30 -5.79 -8.13
N PHE A 467 13.67 -5.22 -6.99
CA PHE A 467 13.27 -3.89 -6.54
C PHE A 467 14.49 -2.95 -6.50
N PRO A 468 14.60 -2.00 -7.44
CA PRO A 468 15.65 -0.98 -7.42
C PRO A 468 15.57 -0.07 -6.18
N LEU A 469 16.72 0.17 -5.54
CA LEU A 469 16.86 1.04 -4.37
C LEU A 469 17.42 2.42 -4.73
N HIS A 470 18.22 2.50 -5.79
CA HIS A 470 18.92 3.71 -6.22
C HIS A 470 19.28 3.64 -7.71
N GLU A 471 19.14 4.74 -8.45
CA GLU A 471 19.14 4.75 -9.93
C GLU A 471 20.49 4.96 -10.66
N PRO A 472 21.64 5.28 -10.05
CA PRO A 472 22.95 5.17 -10.73
C PRO A 472 23.71 3.89 -10.40
N GLY A 473 23.31 3.16 -9.35
CA GLY A 473 24.08 2.03 -8.82
C GLY A 473 23.63 0.67 -9.32
N GLY A 474 22.42 0.56 -9.89
CA GLY A 474 21.79 -0.74 -10.14
C GLY A 474 21.58 -1.55 -8.86
N GLU A 475 21.69 -0.91 -7.69
CA GLU A 475 21.51 -1.53 -6.38
C GLU A 475 20.05 -1.93 -6.26
N SER A 476 19.79 -3.23 -6.33
CA SER A 476 18.46 -3.81 -6.20
C SER A 476 18.49 -4.96 -5.21
N LEU A 477 17.30 -5.34 -4.76
CA LEU A 477 17.10 -6.55 -3.97
C LEU A 477 15.94 -7.36 -4.55
N PRO A 478 15.87 -8.68 -4.32
CA PRO A 478 14.72 -9.47 -4.72
C PRO A 478 13.44 -8.90 -4.10
N ASP A 479 12.39 -8.67 -4.90
CA ASP A 479 11.11 -8.19 -4.39
C ASP A 479 10.29 -9.37 -3.84
N PRO A 480 10.19 -9.56 -2.51
CA PRO A 480 9.49 -10.72 -1.94
C PRO A 480 8.00 -10.74 -2.32
N ARG A 481 7.42 -9.58 -2.66
CA ARG A 481 6.00 -9.47 -3.03
C ARG A 481 5.69 -10.14 -4.36
N VAL A 482 6.69 -10.36 -5.21
CA VAL A 482 6.54 -11.08 -6.49
C VAL A 482 6.23 -12.54 -6.23
N GLU A 483 6.94 -13.18 -5.30
CA GLU A 483 6.66 -14.56 -4.92
C GLU A 483 5.26 -14.69 -4.29
N ASP A 484 4.91 -13.79 -3.38
CA ASP A 484 3.57 -13.74 -2.78
C ASP A 484 2.47 -13.60 -3.84
N LEU A 485 2.64 -12.68 -4.80
CA LEU A 485 1.71 -12.50 -5.91
C LEU A 485 1.55 -13.77 -6.75
N VAL A 486 2.66 -14.39 -7.15
CA VAL A 486 2.66 -15.60 -7.98
C VAL A 486 1.97 -16.76 -7.28
N LEU A 487 2.25 -16.97 -5.99
CA LEU A 487 1.60 -18.00 -5.17
C LEU A 487 0.09 -17.78 -5.06
N LEU A 488 -0.34 -16.53 -4.84
CA LEU A 488 -1.75 -16.17 -4.73
C LEU A 488 -2.49 -16.34 -6.06
N VAL A 489 -1.90 -15.89 -7.17
CA VAL A 489 -2.48 -16.09 -8.51
C VAL A 489 -2.60 -17.56 -8.85
N GLY A 490 -1.55 -18.35 -8.59
CA GLY A 490 -1.58 -19.81 -8.77
C GLY A 490 -2.70 -20.48 -7.96
N SER A 491 -2.93 -20.02 -6.72
CA SER A 491 -4.01 -20.54 -5.87
C SER A 491 -5.40 -20.19 -6.41
N ILE A 492 -5.59 -18.96 -6.93
CA ILE A 492 -6.86 -18.53 -7.54
C ILE A 492 -7.14 -19.32 -8.82
N LEU A 493 -6.15 -19.46 -9.72
CA LEU A 493 -6.27 -20.26 -10.94
C LEU A 493 -6.66 -21.71 -10.63
N HIS A 494 -5.99 -22.30 -9.64
CA HIS A 494 -6.32 -23.65 -9.17
C HIS A 494 -7.75 -23.73 -8.60
N GLY A 495 -8.16 -22.74 -7.82
CA GLY A 495 -9.52 -22.63 -7.29
C GLY A 495 -10.58 -22.60 -8.38
N TYR A 496 -10.42 -21.78 -9.43
CA TYR A 496 -11.39 -21.75 -10.53
C TYR A 496 -11.46 -23.09 -11.27
N ALA A 497 -10.31 -23.73 -11.51
CA ALA A 497 -10.28 -25.07 -12.12
C ALA A 497 -11.02 -26.11 -11.26
N GLU A 498 -10.89 -26.04 -9.93
CA GLU A 498 -11.64 -26.89 -9.01
C GLU A 498 -13.15 -26.62 -9.07
N VAL A 499 -13.55 -25.34 -9.02
CA VAL A 499 -14.96 -24.93 -9.12
C VAL A 499 -15.57 -25.40 -10.43
N TRP A 500 -14.86 -25.28 -11.54
CA TRP A 500 -15.33 -25.74 -12.84
C TRP A 500 -15.56 -27.26 -12.84
N ARG A 501 -14.61 -28.05 -12.30
CA ARG A 501 -14.78 -29.51 -12.13
C ARG A 501 -16.01 -29.85 -11.28
N VAL A 502 -16.20 -29.15 -10.16
CA VAL A 502 -17.31 -29.39 -9.23
C VAL A 502 -18.65 -29.00 -9.87
N ALA A 503 -18.71 -27.89 -10.62
CA ALA A 503 -19.91 -27.46 -11.33
C ALA A 503 -20.37 -28.52 -12.34
N ARG A 504 -19.43 -29.18 -13.04
CA ARG A 504 -19.69 -30.27 -13.99
C ARG A 504 -20.20 -31.57 -13.37
N LEU A 505 -20.25 -31.68 -12.04
CA LEU A 505 -20.89 -32.82 -11.36
C LEU A 505 -22.43 -32.73 -11.38
N LYS A 506 -22.98 -31.54 -11.65
CA LYS A 506 -24.43 -31.28 -11.72
C LYS A 506 -24.78 -30.81 -13.13
N PRO A 507 -26.03 -30.98 -13.59
CA PRO A 507 -26.49 -30.50 -14.90
C PRO A 507 -26.74 -28.98 -14.88
N ASP A 508 -25.80 -28.19 -14.36
CA ASP A 508 -25.83 -26.73 -14.36
C ASP A 508 -24.78 -26.21 -15.35
N GLU A 509 -25.15 -26.24 -16.64
CA GLU A 509 -24.33 -25.77 -17.74
C GLU A 509 -23.97 -24.29 -17.62
N HIS A 510 -24.85 -23.50 -17.01
CA HIS A 510 -24.62 -22.07 -16.84
C HIS A 510 -23.50 -21.81 -15.83
N LEU A 511 -23.57 -22.43 -14.65
CA LEU A 511 -22.53 -22.28 -13.64
C LEU A 511 -21.18 -22.82 -14.10
N ALA A 512 -21.17 -23.95 -14.81
CA ALA A 512 -19.95 -24.50 -15.40
C ALA A 512 -19.35 -23.58 -16.48
N GLY A 513 -20.20 -22.97 -17.31
CA GLY A 513 -19.80 -21.95 -18.29
C GLY A 513 -19.17 -20.73 -17.62
N LEU A 514 -19.82 -20.17 -16.60
CA LEU A 514 -19.29 -19.04 -15.84
C LEU A 514 -17.93 -19.34 -15.20
N ALA A 515 -17.76 -20.52 -14.59
CA ALA A 515 -16.49 -20.91 -13.98
C ALA A 515 -15.36 -21.04 -15.02
N ALA A 516 -15.67 -21.59 -16.20
CA ALA A 516 -14.72 -21.70 -17.31
C ALA A 516 -14.32 -20.32 -17.85
N GLU A 517 -15.30 -19.43 -18.07
CA GLU A 517 -15.08 -18.07 -18.55
C GLU A 517 -14.25 -17.24 -17.55
N SER A 518 -14.55 -17.32 -16.25
CA SER A 518 -13.75 -16.66 -15.21
C SER A 518 -12.30 -17.16 -15.19
N LEU A 519 -12.08 -18.47 -15.30
CA LEU A 519 -10.73 -19.05 -15.37
C LEU A 519 -9.97 -18.54 -16.60
N GLU A 520 -10.61 -18.57 -17.77
CA GLU A 520 -10.01 -18.13 -19.03
C GLU A 520 -9.65 -16.65 -19.00
N GLN A 521 -10.58 -15.78 -18.55
CA GLN A 521 -10.32 -14.35 -18.44
C GLN A 521 -9.14 -14.05 -17.52
N PHE A 522 -9.08 -14.72 -16.36
CA PHE A 522 -8.00 -14.53 -15.40
C PHE A 522 -6.66 -15.08 -15.91
N ALA A 523 -6.67 -16.24 -16.58
CA ALA A 523 -5.49 -16.83 -17.23
C ALA A 523 -4.92 -15.91 -18.32
N VAL A 524 -5.78 -15.37 -19.19
CA VAL A 524 -5.40 -14.44 -20.27
C VAL A 524 -4.83 -13.14 -19.72
N TRP A 525 -5.31 -12.67 -18.57
CA TRP A 525 -4.71 -11.52 -17.89
C TRP A 525 -3.31 -11.88 -17.36
N TRP A 526 -3.18 -12.98 -16.61
CA TRP A 526 -1.93 -13.35 -15.94
C TRP A 526 -0.78 -13.64 -16.92
N ASP A 527 -1.04 -14.37 -18.00
CA ASP A 527 -0.01 -14.81 -18.94
C ASP A 527 0.65 -13.65 -19.72
N ARG A 528 0.19 -12.41 -19.54
CA ARG A 528 0.84 -11.20 -20.06
C ARG A 528 2.13 -10.84 -19.32
N HIS A 529 2.34 -11.38 -18.11
CA HIS A 529 3.36 -10.89 -17.16
C HIS A 529 4.64 -11.76 -17.06
N ALA A 530 4.87 -12.66 -18.02
CA ALA A 530 6.10 -13.44 -18.26
C ALA A 530 6.72 -14.20 -17.06
N THR A 531 5.89 -14.56 -16.10
CA THR A 531 6.22 -15.41 -14.94
C THR A 531 6.76 -16.79 -15.32
N THR A 532 6.52 -17.23 -16.55
CA THR A 532 7.00 -18.51 -17.11
C THR A 532 8.38 -18.42 -17.76
N THR A 533 8.91 -17.21 -17.96
CA THR A 533 10.14 -16.97 -18.73
C THR A 533 11.26 -16.36 -17.90
N VAL A 534 10.92 -15.67 -16.80
CA VAL A 534 11.91 -15.01 -15.94
C VAL A 534 12.52 -16.02 -14.97
N SER A 535 13.83 -16.22 -15.09
CA SER A 535 14.59 -17.09 -14.18
C SER A 535 14.54 -16.57 -12.74
N GLY A 536 14.34 -17.47 -11.77
CA GLY A 536 14.27 -17.12 -10.35
C GLY A 536 12.87 -16.70 -9.86
N VAL A 537 11.88 -16.61 -10.75
CA VAL A 537 10.47 -16.42 -10.38
C VAL A 537 9.74 -17.77 -10.50
N PRO A 538 8.84 -18.14 -9.56
CA PRO A 538 8.11 -19.40 -9.65
C PRO A 538 7.24 -19.50 -10.91
N HIS A 539 7.26 -20.66 -11.58
CA HIS A 539 6.48 -20.89 -12.81
C HIS A 539 4.99 -21.07 -12.51
N VAL A 540 4.18 -20.12 -13.00
CA VAL A 540 2.72 -20.22 -13.02
C VAL A 540 2.25 -19.76 -14.40
N SER A 541 1.58 -20.66 -15.13
CA SER A 541 0.89 -20.37 -16.39
C SER A 541 -0.62 -20.52 -16.21
N GLY A 542 -1.36 -19.48 -16.60
CA GLY A 542 -2.81 -19.49 -16.67
C GLY A 542 -3.31 -20.46 -17.74
N ARG A 543 -2.75 -20.39 -18.95
CA ARG A 543 -3.11 -21.25 -20.07
C ARG A 543 -2.89 -22.73 -19.77
N GLU A 544 -1.73 -23.10 -19.22
CA GLU A 544 -1.50 -24.51 -18.81
C GLU A 544 -2.56 -24.96 -17.80
N THR A 545 -2.99 -24.09 -16.88
CA THR A 545 -4.02 -24.41 -15.88
C THR A 545 -5.40 -24.57 -16.53
N LEU A 546 -5.77 -23.70 -17.46
CA LEU A 546 -7.03 -23.77 -18.21
C LEU A 546 -7.10 -25.04 -19.06
N ASP A 547 -6.05 -25.32 -19.84
CA ASP A 547 -5.98 -26.49 -20.73
C ASP A 547 -6.01 -27.79 -19.91
N SER A 548 -5.22 -27.86 -18.82
CA SER A 548 -5.24 -28.99 -17.88
C SER A 548 -6.64 -29.21 -17.27
N ALA A 549 -7.33 -28.14 -16.88
CA ALA A 549 -8.66 -28.24 -16.29
C ALA A 549 -9.68 -28.80 -17.30
N ARG A 550 -9.64 -28.33 -18.56
CA ARG A 550 -10.50 -28.81 -19.64
C ARG A 550 -10.28 -30.29 -19.93
N GLU A 551 -9.02 -30.70 -20.11
CA GLU A 551 -8.64 -32.10 -20.34
C GLU A 551 -9.18 -33.02 -19.23
N VAL A 552 -8.96 -32.65 -17.96
CA VAL A 552 -9.42 -33.43 -16.81
C VAL A 552 -10.95 -33.51 -16.77
N ILE A 553 -11.65 -32.41 -17.00
CA ILE A 553 -13.12 -32.38 -17.00
C ILE A 553 -13.69 -33.33 -18.05
N GLU A 554 -13.19 -33.26 -19.28
CA GLU A 554 -13.64 -34.11 -20.38
C GLU A 554 -13.39 -35.60 -20.09
N SER A 555 -12.20 -35.94 -19.57
CA SER A 555 -11.89 -37.32 -19.17
C SER A 555 -12.79 -37.83 -18.05
N LEU A 556 -13.10 -36.99 -17.05
CA LEU A 556 -14.01 -37.34 -15.95
C LEU A 556 -15.46 -37.51 -16.44
N GLU A 557 -15.92 -36.69 -17.38
CA GLU A 557 -17.25 -36.83 -17.99
C GLU A 557 -17.38 -38.14 -18.77
N ARG A 558 -16.37 -38.48 -19.60
CA ARG A 558 -16.31 -39.77 -20.29
C ARG A 558 -16.27 -40.94 -19.30
N ARG A 559 -15.53 -40.80 -18.20
CA ARG A 559 -15.50 -41.81 -17.13
C ARG A 559 -16.87 -41.99 -16.47
N ARG A 560 -17.55 -40.89 -16.12
CA ARG A 560 -18.89 -40.89 -15.51
C ARG A 560 -19.93 -41.53 -16.42
N ALA A 561 -19.87 -41.31 -17.73
CA ALA A 561 -20.76 -41.94 -18.71
C ALA A 561 -20.66 -43.48 -18.73
N CYS A 562 -19.49 -44.03 -18.36
CA CYS A 562 -19.24 -45.47 -18.26
C CYS A 562 -19.36 -46.00 -16.81
N ALA A 563 -19.53 -45.14 -15.81
CA ALA A 563 -19.69 -45.54 -14.41
C ALA A 563 -21.10 -46.11 -14.16
N PRO A 564 -21.27 -47.09 -13.25
CA PRO A 564 -20.31 -47.60 -12.27
C PRO A 564 -19.45 -48.78 -12.76
N ALA A 565 -19.47 -49.12 -14.05
CA ALA A 565 -18.65 -50.22 -14.56
C ALA A 565 -17.15 -49.93 -14.40
N VAL A 566 -16.35 -51.00 -14.26
CA VAL A 566 -14.90 -50.91 -14.24
C VAL A 566 -14.42 -50.30 -15.57
N PRO A 567 -13.47 -49.34 -15.55
CA PRO A 567 -12.94 -48.76 -16.77
C PRO A 567 -12.41 -49.84 -17.74
N PRO A 568 -12.75 -49.78 -19.04
CA PRO A 568 -12.27 -50.77 -20.00
C PRO A 568 -10.73 -50.73 -20.12
N PRO A 569 -10.08 -51.85 -20.46
CA PRO A 569 -8.63 -51.88 -20.67
C PRO A 569 -8.19 -50.80 -21.66
N GLY A 570 -7.17 -50.03 -21.29
CA GLY A 570 -6.66 -48.94 -22.12
C GLY A 570 -7.43 -47.62 -22.06
N PHE A 571 -8.54 -47.53 -21.31
CA PHE A 571 -9.28 -46.28 -21.10
C PHE A 571 -8.36 -45.14 -20.64
N TRP A 572 -7.71 -45.31 -19.49
CA TRP A 572 -6.81 -44.29 -18.94
C TRP A 572 -5.58 -44.02 -19.81
N ARG A 573 -5.13 -45.00 -20.60
CA ARG A 573 -4.05 -44.76 -21.58
C ARG A 573 -4.50 -43.79 -22.67
N SER A 574 -5.74 -43.90 -23.14
CA SER A 574 -6.30 -42.98 -24.13
C SER A 574 -6.55 -41.59 -23.54
N GLU A 575 -7.11 -41.53 -22.32
CA GLU A 575 -7.43 -40.25 -21.66
C GLU A 575 -6.17 -39.48 -21.24
N VAL A 576 -5.18 -40.16 -20.64
CA VAL A 576 -3.93 -39.54 -20.21
C VAL A 576 -3.07 -39.09 -21.38
N ALA A 577 -3.23 -39.69 -22.58
CA ALA A 577 -2.52 -39.22 -23.77
C ALA A 577 -2.85 -37.77 -24.15
N SER A 578 -4.02 -37.26 -23.74
CA SER A 578 -4.38 -35.84 -23.89
C SER A 578 -3.89 -34.94 -22.76
N PHE A 579 -3.30 -35.48 -21.68
CA PHE A 579 -2.85 -34.65 -20.56
C PHE A 579 -1.57 -33.91 -20.91
N SER A 580 -1.65 -32.58 -20.91
CA SER A 580 -0.53 -31.69 -21.19
C SER A 580 0.37 -31.45 -19.97
N SER A 581 -0.09 -31.80 -18.76
CA SER A 581 0.61 -31.53 -17.50
C SER A 581 0.59 -32.70 -16.50
N PRO A 582 1.67 -32.91 -15.72
CA PRO A 582 1.63 -33.79 -14.55
C PRO A 582 0.55 -33.41 -13.53
N ARG A 583 0.14 -32.13 -13.49
CA ARG A 583 -0.96 -31.65 -12.62
C ARG A 583 -2.31 -32.27 -12.99
N SER A 584 -2.54 -32.58 -14.26
CA SER A 584 -3.79 -33.19 -14.73
C SER A 584 -4.04 -34.55 -14.08
N HIS A 585 -2.98 -35.36 -13.88
CA HIS A 585 -3.07 -36.65 -13.21
C HIS A 585 -3.54 -36.52 -11.75
N ALA A 586 -2.91 -35.60 -11.00
CA ALA A 586 -3.24 -35.37 -9.61
C ALA A 586 -4.69 -34.89 -9.44
N GLN A 587 -5.11 -33.93 -10.28
CA GLN A 587 -6.47 -33.37 -10.24
C GLN A 587 -7.53 -34.41 -10.61
N ALA A 588 -7.30 -35.22 -11.65
CA ALA A 588 -8.21 -36.30 -12.03
C ALA A 588 -8.32 -37.35 -10.91
N ALA A 589 -7.19 -37.77 -10.33
CA ALA A 589 -7.17 -38.73 -9.22
C ALA A 589 -7.93 -38.19 -8.00
N GLU A 590 -7.67 -36.94 -7.62
CA GLU A 590 -8.35 -36.28 -6.50
C GLU A 590 -9.87 -36.20 -6.71
N SER A 591 -10.33 -35.81 -7.91
CA SER A 591 -11.75 -35.78 -8.26
C SER A 591 -12.40 -37.15 -8.17
N LEU A 592 -11.79 -38.20 -8.73
CA LEU A 592 -12.32 -39.57 -8.64
C LEU A 592 -12.44 -40.06 -7.19
N LEU A 593 -11.42 -39.78 -6.37
CA LEU A 593 -11.44 -40.12 -4.95
C LEU A 593 -12.52 -39.35 -4.18
N ASN A 594 -12.76 -38.07 -4.50
CA ASN A 594 -13.82 -37.25 -3.92
C ASN A 594 -15.23 -37.68 -4.38
N GLU A 595 -15.35 -38.24 -5.58
CA GLU A 595 -16.58 -38.80 -6.13
C GLU A 595 -16.86 -40.22 -5.59
N GLY A 596 -15.86 -40.89 -5.03
CA GLY A 596 -15.95 -42.27 -4.54
C GLY A 596 -15.71 -43.34 -5.61
N ASP A 597 -15.25 -42.94 -6.80
CA ASP A 597 -14.95 -43.86 -7.91
C ASP A 597 -13.57 -44.50 -7.73
N LEU A 598 -13.49 -45.46 -6.80
CA LEU A 598 -12.25 -46.16 -6.49
C LEU A 598 -11.72 -46.99 -7.67
N ASP A 599 -12.59 -47.54 -8.53
CA ASP A 599 -12.16 -48.31 -9.70
C ASP A 599 -11.54 -47.40 -10.77
N GLY A 600 -12.16 -46.24 -11.01
CA GLY A 600 -11.60 -45.18 -11.86
C GLY A 600 -10.24 -44.71 -11.34
N ALA A 601 -10.17 -44.35 -10.06
CA ALA A 601 -8.96 -43.86 -9.42
C ALA A 601 -7.82 -44.91 -9.44
N MET A 602 -8.12 -46.18 -9.18
CA MET A 602 -7.14 -47.26 -9.25
C MET A 602 -6.52 -47.36 -10.64
N GLY A 603 -7.35 -47.39 -11.69
CA GLY A 603 -6.88 -47.49 -13.06
C GLY A 603 -5.98 -46.31 -13.47
N LEU A 604 -6.33 -45.10 -13.05
CA LEU A 604 -5.52 -43.90 -13.30
C LEU A 604 -4.18 -43.97 -12.56
N LEU A 605 -4.19 -44.35 -11.27
CA LEU A 605 -2.98 -44.43 -10.45
C LEU A 605 -2.00 -45.49 -10.95
N VAL A 606 -2.49 -46.66 -11.37
CA VAL A 606 -1.64 -47.72 -11.96
C VAL A 606 -1.02 -47.24 -13.27
N HIS A 607 -1.79 -46.59 -14.13
CA HIS A 607 -1.24 -46.05 -15.36
C HIS A 607 -0.24 -44.92 -15.09
N TRP A 608 -0.55 -43.99 -14.19
CA TRP A 608 0.37 -42.92 -13.81
C TRP A 608 1.68 -43.48 -13.25
N ALA A 609 1.63 -44.52 -12.40
CA ALA A 609 2.83 -45.20 -11.90
C ALA A 609 3.71 -45.73 -13.03
N SER A 610 3.12 -46.25 -14.11
CA SER A 610 3.87 -46.71 -15.30
C SER A 610 4.55 -45.59 -16.10
N LEU A 611 4.20 -44.33 -15.84
CA LEU A 611 4.81 -43.14 -16.46
C LEU A 611 5.84 -42.46 -15.55
N LEU A 612 5.97 -42.89 -14.29
CA LEU A 612 6.91 -42.32 -13.33
C LEU A 612 8.31 -42.90 -13.55
N GLU A 613 9.08 -42.30 -14.45
CA GLU A 613 10.48 -42.65 -14.71
C GLU A 613 11.38 -41.40 -14.69
N GLY A 614 12.63 -41.57 -14.24
CA GLY A 614 13.64 -40.50 -14.22
C GLY A 614 13.18 -39.23 -13.48
N GLU A 615 13.30 -38.07 -14.12
CA GLU A 615 12.91 -36.77 -13.54
C GLU A 615 11.40 -36.68 -13.21
N ALA A 616 10.54 -37.52 -13.79
CA ALA A 616 9.11 -37.52 -13.47
C ALA A 616 8.84 -38.00 -12.03
N ILE A 617 9.70 -38.86 -11.49
CA ILE A 617 9.64 -39.33 -10.10
C ILE A 617 9.87 -38.15 -9.15
N GLU A 618 10.89 -37.33 -9.41
CA GLU A 618 11.20 -36.17 -8.58
C GLU A 618 10.09 -35.11 -8.64
N ARG A 619 9.52 -34.88 -9.83
CA ARG A 619 8.48 -33.86 -10.02
C ARG A 619 7.11 -34.26 -9.46
N SER A 620 6.73 -35.54 -9.55
CA SER A 620 5.34 -35.95 -9.32
C SER A 620 5.15 -37.24 -8.50
N GLY A 621 6.24 -37.93 -8.16
CA GLY A 621 6.18 -39.18 -7.40
C GLY A 621 5.63 -39.02 -5.98
N SER A 622 5.95 -37.91 -5.30
CA SER A 622 5.39 -37.61 -3.97
C SER A 622 3.88 -37.36 -4.01
N VAL A 623 3.40 -36.70 -5.06
CA VAL A 623 1.96 -36.44 -5.29
C VAL A 623 1.22 -37.73 -5.60
N TRP A 624 1.79 -38.56 -6.48
CA TRP A 624 1.25 -39.89 -6.76
C TRP A 624 1.15 -40.73 -5.48
N LEU A 625 2.21 -40.74 -4.65
CA LEU A 625 2.24 -41.50 -3.40
C LEU A 625 1.16 -41.03 -2.41
N ALA A 626 0.92 -39.72 -2.32
CA ALA A 626 -0.15 -39.17 -1.49
C ALA A 626 -1.53 -39.63 -1.98
N MET A 627 -1.78 -39.60 -3.29
CA MET A 627 -3.05 -40.06 -3.87
C MET A 627 -3.23 -41.58 -3.73
N ALA A 628 -2.18 -42.37 -3.94
CA ALA A 628 -2.19 -43.82 -3.76
C ALA A 628 -2.45 -44.21 -2.29
N SER A 629 -1.80 -43.54 -1.34
CA SER A 629 -2.04 -43.72 0.11
C SER A 629 -3.49 -43.39 0.49
N ARG A 630 -4.04 -42.30 -0.07
CA ARG A 630 -5.44 -41.92 0.14
C ARG A 630 -6.41 -42.95 -0.44
N TRP A 631 -6.17 -43.40 -1.68
CA TRP A 631 -6.95 -44.45 -2.32
C TRP A 631 -6.95 -45.73 -1.47
N MET A 632 -5.77 -46.16 -0.99
CA MET A 632 -5.62 -47.35 -0.16
C MET A 632 -6.39 -47.22 1.14
N SER A 633 -6.33 -46.06 1.79
CA SER A 633 -7.09 -45.79 3.02
C SER A 633 -8.60 -45.86 2.80
N LEU A 634 -9.10 -45.30 1.69
CA LEU A 634 -10.52 -45.35 1.33
C LEU A 634 -10.97 -46.76 0.95
N SER A 635 -10.16 -47.51 0.22
CA SER A 635 -10.47 -48.90 -0.13
C SER A 635 -10.48 -49.80 1.10
N LEU A 636 -9.49 -49.67 2.00
CA LEU A 636 -9.43 -50.48 3.23
C LEU A 636 -10.53 -50.16 4.25
N ALA A 637 -11.12 -48.96 4.20
CA ALA A 637 -12.26 -48.59 5.03
C ALA A 637 -13.55 -49.34 4.63
N ASP A 638 -13.63 -49.85 3.40
CA ASP A 638 -14.71 -50.69 2.88
C ASP A 638 -14.37 -52.18 3.12
N SER A 639 -15.11 -52.83 4.02
CA SER A 639 -14.88 -54.22 4.46
C SER A 639 -15.55 -55.28 3.59
N THR A 640 -15.96 -54.93 2.37
CA THR A 640 -16.56 -55.88 1.42
C THR A 640 -15.51 -56.77 0.72
N ASP A 641 -15.88 -58.01 0.35
CA ASP A 641 -15.02 -58.92 -0.42
C ASP A 641 -14.56 -58.31 -1.76
N THR A 642 -15.42 -57.49 -2.36
CA THR A 642 -15.13 -56.72 -3.58
C THR A 642 -13.98 -55.73 -3.35
N SER A 643 -13.96 -55.03 -2.21
CA SER A 643 -12.88 -54.13 -1.83
C SER A 643 -11.58 -54.89 -1.55
N ALA A 644 -11.65 -56.03 -0.85
CA ALA A 644 -10.47 -56.88 -0.59
C ALA A 644 -9.85 -57.45 -1.89
N ALA A 645 -10.66 -57.72 -2.91
CA ALA A 645 -10.18 -58.12 -4.23
C ALA A 645 -9.57 -56.94 -4.99
N ARG A 646 -10.16 -55.74 -4.89
CA ARG A 646 -9.64 -54.51 -5.51
C ARG A 646 -8.28 -54.11 -4.93
N THR A 647 -8.15 -54.07 -3.60
CA THR A 647 -6.88 -53.74 -2.91
C THR A 647 -5.77 -54.71 -3.29
N ARG A 648 -6.07 -56.03 -3.40
CA ARG A 648 -5.11 -57.05 -3.84
C ARG A 648 -4.66 -56.92 -5.30
N ARG A 649 -5.41 -56.23 -6.16
CA ARG A 649 -5.01 -55.96 -7.55
C ARG A 649 -4.16 -54.70 -7.67
N PHE A 650 -4.27 -53.79 -6.72
CA PHE A 650 -3.52 -52.53 -6.71
C PHE A 650 -2.12 -52.69 -6.11
N LEU A 651 -2.00 -53.50 -5.05
CA LEU A 651 -0.71 -53.99 -4.53
C LEU A 651 -0.11 -55.01 -5.51
#